data_AF-A0A497ALK2-F1
#
_entry.id   AF-A0A497ALK2-F1
#
_cell.length_a   1.000
_cell.length_b   1.000
_cell.length_c   1.000
_cell.angle_alpha   90.00
_cell.angle_beta   90.00
_cell.angle_gamma   90.00
#
_symmetry.space_group_name_H-M   'P 1'
#
loop_
_entity.id
_entity.type
_entity.pdbx_description
1 polymer ?
#
loop_
_entity_poly.entity_id
_entity_poly.type
_entity_poly.pdbx_seq_one_letter_code
_entity_poly.pdbx_strand_id
1 'polypeptide(L)'
;AREKDLRELRIALDAKNYDLVVSKLNDLPYVDMNPSLIVDAFNKRDEKLLQNFVDKYIEITRNSGFNFEEIVEFHRLTQEKIEWYRFVRTDNYLENFFYNTLTNLRRGEHITQAGADTIVALGVNNPRVMLEAISKIDPSDFQELTYRLSIQGYKNQAAFLRKFDDIARTPASEWPEKIASKSEWCEMSLREWAESLGFTETALKGDPKNVAEILIKEFPNLSAARIVNEVRLLTPDFKAADGGIHWKAVREEAIKQLMAKREGLKRPWAAYIIDKQPSTLIKEIIRAIPRIPWYVWAGITGLLSTWYSLSFLQAWSIEEMPQTFLIDFQVAYKEKNYSKCEEILAKLKIELEEQEKIIPFLAPPLSGMARRWLEMHKLSLENKLYLVGLGPKPSLEEEAYITHVRDIIDGDTIATGLTEEDLEARADYFEEWAEKAASGEYPAGMDFPLYAIVRLAGYNAPDEKAVAATYESCRIEVVGGDRICRDVTKWAYNESINWLHTTLNGKDVTLYIDPTDQYGIYRRILAVVYSKTENICEKAVRNGVGEVFFYRSNKYVDVDAFKQAEEEAKANKRIVWNPKAYICPATGAWFSYYSGARESVRVGTPTTFEGHAKGCDDSEITDWEWTFPHDAKKTGRVVTHTFTEAGSYEIHLKICAGAIDEHRTVTVSRAYGYRESPCGNYGNVNNDQNNYVTDEDAKLVMDYVELGWDAVKNKVGGLSESEFKERADVDGDGKVTRNDADMIYEYYAGSDTGRDTFPACPGAPPGVDHVKIVGPTTVSVGETVTLTGMAHTEAPYKIVSWT
;
A
#
# COMPACT_ATOMS: atom_id res chain seq x y z
N ALA A 1 -21.70 -19.43 -42.74
CA ALA A 1 -21.07 -20.77 -42.76
C ALA A 1 -21.11 -21.33 -44.18
N ARG A 2 -20.10 -22.11 -44.62
CA ARG A 2 -20.17 -22.83 -45.91
C ARG A 2 -21.02 -24.10 -45.72
N GLU A 3 -21.68 -24.57 -46.78
CA GLU A 3 -22.62 -25.72 -46.73
C GLU A 3 -22.01 -27.02 -46.18
N LYS A 4 -20.68 -27.15 -46.32
CA LYS A 4 -19.90 -28.26 -45.78
C LYS A 4 -19.90 -28.27 -44.23
N ASP A 5 -19.79 -27.10 -43.60
CA ASP A 5 -19.70 -26.97 -42.14
C ASP A 5 -21.03 -27.36 -41.47
N LEU A 6 -22.15 -27.02 -42.13
CA LEU A 6 -23.49 -27.37 -41.67
C LEU A 6 -23.79 -28.87 -41.81
N ARG A 7 -23.24 -29.55 -42.82
CA ARG A 7 -23.35 -31.02 -42.95
C ARG A 7 -22.55 -31.75 -41.87
N GLU A 8 -21.34 -31.30 -41.58
CA GLU A 8 -20.49 -31.89 -40.54
C GLU A 8 -21.11 -31.69 -39.14
N LEU A 9 -21.69 -30.51 -38.87
CA LEU A 9 -22.47 -30.22 -37.66
C LEU A 9 -23.68 -31.14 -37.50
N ARG A 10 -24.41 -31.37 -38.59
CA ARG A 10 -25.57 -32.27 -38.60
C ARG A 10 -25.17 -33.73 -38.29
N ILE A 11 -24.10 -34.22 -38.91
CA ILE A 11 -23.57 -35.58 -38.66
C ILE A 11 -23.12 -35.72 -37.19
N ALA A 12 -22.46 -34.70 -36.63
CA ALA A 12 -22.01 -34.71 -35.23
C ALA A 12 -23.19 -34.69 -34.24
N LEU A 13 -24.25 -33.94 -34.55
CA LEU A 13 -25.48 -33.90 -33.76
C LEU A 13 -26.27 -35.22 -33.83
N ASP A 14 -26.42 -35.81 -35.02
CA ASP A 14 -27.09 -37.10 -35.21
C ASP A 14 -26.34 -38.22 -34.45
N ALA A 15 -25.01 -38.13 -34.36
CA ALA A 15 -24.16 -39.04 -33.59
C ALA A 15 -24.06 -38.70 -32.09
N LYS A 16 -24.74 -37.64 -31.61
CA LYS A 16 -24.65 -37.11 -30.24
C LYS A 16 -23.21 -36.83 -29.77
N ASN A 17 -22.32 -36.48 -30.70
CA ASN A 17 -20.93 -36.12 -30.40
C ASN A 17 -20.83 -34.62 -30.11
N TYR A 18 -21.23 -34.24 -28.89
CA TYR A 18 -21.39 -32.83 -28.51
C TYR A 18 -20.07 -32.06 -28.43
N ASP A 19 -18.95 -32.72 -28.16
CA ASP A 19 -17.63 -32.08 -28.16
C ASP A 19 -17.22 -31.63 -29.57
N LEU A 20 -17.53 -32.44 -30.59
CA LEU A 20 -17.28 -32.08 -31.99
C LEU A 20 -18.23 -30.97 -32.47
N VAL A 21 -19.47 -30.94 -31.96
CA VAL A 21 -20.43 -29.85 -32.23
C VAL A 21 -19.91 -28.52 -31.69
N VAL A 22 -19.43 -28.51 -30.44
CA VAL A 22 -18.88 -27.31 -29.80
C VAL A 22 -17.61 -26.83 -30.51
N SER A 23 -16.70 -27.75 -30.85
CA SER A 23 -15.49 -27.42 -31.63
C SER A 23 -15.84 -26.79 -32.98
N LYS A 24 -16.80 -27.33 -33.72
CA LYS A 24 -17.17 -26.82 -35.05
C LYS A 24 -17.92 -25.49 -35.01
N LEU A 25 -18.73 -25.25 -33.98
CA LEU A 25 -19.37 -23.95 -33.78
C LEU A 25 -18.35 -22.85 -33.47
N ASN A 26 -17.30 -23.18 -32.71
CA ASN A 26 -16.20 -22.25 -32.41
C ASN A 26 -15.32 -21.95 -33.64
N ASP A 27 -15.24 -22.88 -34.60
CA ASP A 27 -14.48 -22.72 -35.84
C ASP A 27 -15.25 -21.96 -36.96
N LEU A 28 -16.54 -21.66 -36.77
CA LEU A 28 -17.27 -20.81 -37.71
C LEU A 28 -16.71 -19.39 -37.64
N PRO A 29 -16.37 -18.74 -38.77
CA PRO A 29 -15.89 -17.37 -38.74
C PRO A 29 -16.94 -16.49 -38.07
N TYR A 30 -16.51 -15.76 -37.04
CA TYR A 30 -17.30 -14.76 -36.33
C TYR A 30 -18.16 -13.99 -37.34
N VAL A 31 -19.48 -13.98 -37.13
CA VAL A 31 -20.31 -12.98 -37.79
C VAL A 31 -19.98 -11.68 -37.10
N ASP A 32 -18.99 -10.98 -37.65
CA ASP A 32 -18.57 -9.66 -37.21
C ASP A 32 -19.70 -8.68 -37.55
N MET A 33 -20.69 -8.59 -36.67
CA MET A 33 -21.62 -7.49 -36.69
C MET A 33 -20.99 -6.37 -35.89
N ASN A 34 -20.71 -5.27 -36.59
CA ASN A 34 -20.27 -4.01 -36.01
C ASN A 34 -21.06 -3.72 -34.72
N PRO A 35 -20.40 -3.52 -33.55
CA PRO A 35 -21.05 -3.30 -32.26
C PRO A 35 -22.11 -2.19 -32.28
N SER A 36 -21.93 -1.19 -33.15
CA SER A 36 -22.91 -0.12 -33.35
C SER A 36 -24.24 -0.61 -33.95
N LEU A 37 -24.27 -1.64 -34.79
CA LEU A 37 -25.50 -2.21 -35.37
C LEU A 37 -26.31 -3.03 -34.34
N ILE A 38 -25.62 -3.72 -33.43
CA ILE A 38 -26.27 -4.45 -32.32
C ILE A 38 -26.86 -3.43 -31.34
N VAL A 39 -26.10 -2.41 -30.99
CA VAL A 39 -26.56 -1.31 -30.12
C VAL A 39 -27.72 -0.52 -30.76
N ASP A 40 -27.69 -0.28 -32.07
CA ASP A 40 -28.75 0.46 -32.78
C ASP A 40 -30.06 -0.35 -32.93
N ALA A 41 -29.97 -1.68 -33.10
CA ALA A 41 -31.13 -2.58 -33.12
C ALA A 41 -31.82 -2.69 -31.74
N PHE A 42 -31.03 -2.68 -30.65
CA PHE A 42 -31.56 -2.72 -29.28
C PHE A 42 -32.02 -1.35 -28.77
N ASN A 43 -31.36 -0.26 -29.17
CA ASN A 43 -31.74 1.11 -28.77
C ASN A 43 -33.07 1.58 -29.38
N LYS A 44 -33.46 1.09 -30.56
CA LYS A 44 -34.68 1.54 -31.26
C LYS A 44 -35.99 0.91 -30.76
N ARG A 45 -35.94 -0.04 -29.79
CA ARG A 45 -37.13 -0.73 -29.22
C ARG A 45 -38.17 -1.15 -30.28
N ASP A 46 -37.75 -1.61 -31.47
CA ASP A 46 -38.72 -2.12 -32.44
C ASP A 46 -39.03 -3.59 -32.11
N GLU A 47 -39.96 -3.79 -31.17
CA GLU A 47 -40.50 -5.12 -30.83
C GLU A 47 -40.92 -5.90 -32.07
N LYS A 48 -41.32 -5.21 -33.14
CA LYS A 48 -41.73 -5.82 -34.42
C LYS A 48 -40.55 -6.39 -35.19
N LEU A 49 -39.35 -5.83 -35.06
CA LEU A 49 -38.14 -6.34 -35.71
C LEU A 49 -37.55 -7.54 -34.94
N LEU A 50 -37.60 -7.48 -33.60
CA LEU A 50 -37.19 -8.59 -32.72
C LEU A 50 -38.17 -9.77 -32.85
N GLN A 51 -39.48 -9.48 -32.89
CA GLN A 51 -40.52 -10.47 -33.16
C GLN A 51 -40.42 -11.01 -34.59
N ASN A 52 -40.13 -10.17 -35.61
CA ASN A 52 -39.87 -10.65 -36.98
C ASN A 52 -38.62 -11.53 -37.07
N PHE A 53 -37.58 -11.26 -36.27
CA PHE A 53 -36.38 -12.11 -36.24
C PHE A 53 -36.68 -13.47 -35.60
N VAL A 54 -37.39 -13.48 -34.46
CA VAL A 54 -37.84 -14.70 -33.78
C VAL A 54 -38.82 -15.49 -34.66
N ASP A 55 -39.80 -14.82 -35.27
CA ASP A 55 -40.81 -15.44 -36.13
C ASP A 55 -40.19 -16.00 -37.42
N LYS A 56 -39.22 -15.31 -38.02
CA LYS A 56 -38.52 -15.77 -39.23
C LYS A 56 -37.55 -16.91 -38.94
N TYR A 57 -36.93 -16.91 -37.75
CA TYR A 57 -36.12 -18.03 -37.27
C TYR A 57 -37.00 -19.25 -36.96
N ILE A 58 -38.18 -19.05 -36.35
CA ILE A 58 -39.20 -20.11 -36.15
C ILE A 58 -39.77 -20.62 -37.47
N GLU A 59 -39.99 -19.75 -38.47
CA GLU A 59 -40.43 -20.12 -39.82
C GLU A 59 -39.38 -20.96 -40.55
N ILE A 60 -38.10 -20.57 -40.48
CA ILE A 60 -36.96 -21.35 -41.00
C ILE A 60 -36.86 -22.70 -40.28
N THR A 61 -37.12 -22.75 -38.97
CA THR A 61 -37.08 -23.97 -38.15
C THR A 61 -38.30 -24.88 -38.42
N ARG A 62 -39.49 -24.34 -38.66
CA ARG A 62 -40.67 -25.10 -39.11
C ARG A 62 -40.48 -25.70 -40.50
N ASN A 63 -39.89 -24.95 -41.43
CA ASN A 63 -39.64 -25.41 -42.80
C ASN A 63 -38.48 -26.41 -42.93
N SER A 64 -37.70 -26.62 -41.86
CA SER A 64 -36.60 -27.59 -41.81
C SER A 64 -36.97 -28.94 -41.16
N GLY A 65 -38.25 -29.15 -40.81
CA GLY A 65 -38.81 -30.46 -40.49
C GLY A 65 -38.80 -30.85 -39.00
N PHE A 66 -38.55 -29.92 -38.10
CA PHE A 66 -38.61 -30.15 -36.65
C PHE A 66 -40.05 -30.39 -36.18
N ASN A 67 -40.25 -31.29 -35.21
CA ASN A 67 -41.58 -31.57 -34.68
C ASN A 67 -41.97 -30.57 -33.55
N PHE A 68 -43.26 -30.53 -33.19
CA PHE A 68 -43.80 -29.53 -32.26
C PHE A 68 -43.18 -29.63 -30.85
N GLU A 69 -42.79 -30.82 -30.40
CA GLU A 69 -42.15 -31.02 -29.09
C GLU A 69 -40.71 -30.51 -29.08
N GLU A 70 -39.96 -30.67 -30.18
CA GLU A 70 -38.60 -30.12 -30.33
C GLU A 70 -38.61 -28.59 -30.40
N ILE A 71 -39.64 -28.00 -31.00
CA ILE A 71 -39.83 -26.54 -31.06
C ILE A 71 -40.20 -25.98 -29.68
N VAL A 72 -41.06 -26.68 -28.92
CA VAL A 72 -41.42 -26.28 -27.55
C VAL A 72 -40.23 -26.43 -26.60
N GLU A 73 -39.44 -27.50 -26.73
CA GLU A 73 -38.24 -27.70 -25.91
C GLU A 73 -37.12 -26.71 -26.26
N PHE A 74 -36.95 -26.37 -27.54
CA PHE A 74 -36.01 -25.33 -27.95
C PHE A 74 -36.48 -23.94 -27.48
N HIS A 75 -37.78 -23.64 -27.54
CA HIS A 75 -38.35 -22.40 -26.99
C HIS A 75 -38.17 -22.33 -25.46
N ARG A 76 -38.40 -23.46 -24.76
CA ARG A 76 -38.15 -23.60 -23.33
C ARG A 76 -36.67 -23.39 -23.00
N LEU A 77 -35.75 -24.03 -23.71
CA LEU A 77 -34.30 -23.86 -23.54
C LEU A 77 -33.83 -22.44 -23.88
N THR A 78 -34.48 -21.76 -24.81
CA THR A 78 -34.17 -20.37 -25.17
C THR A 78 -34.69 -19.39 -24.11
N GLN A 79 -35.89 -19.61 -23.56
CA GLN A 79 -36.39 -18.85 -22.40
C GLN A 79 -35.56 -19.15 -21.14
N GLU A 80 -35.19 -20.40 -20.90
CA GLU A 80 -34.32 -20.83 -19.81
C GLU A 80 -32.92 -20.21 -19.97
N LYS A 81 -32.38 -20.10 -21.19
CA LYS A 81 -31.13 -19.36 -21.49
C LYS A 81 -31.28 -17.84 -21.50
N ILE A 82 -32.49 -17.29 -21.56
CA ILE A 82 -32.76 -15.87 -21.27
C ILE A 82 -32.82 -15.66 -19.75
N GLU A 83 -33.36 -16.63 -19.00
CA GLU A 83 -33.26 -16.70 -17.52
C GLU A 83 -31.83 -17.00 -17.02
N TRP A 84 -30.91 -17.49 -17.87
CA TRP A 84 -29.47 -17.60 -17.55
C TRP A 84 -28.82 -16.26 -17.22
N TYR A 85 -29.39 -15.15 -17.71
CA TYR A 85 -29.06 -13.81 -17.25
C TYR A 85 -29.98 -13.46 -16.09
N ARG A 86 -29.52 -13.66 -14.84
CA ARG A 86 -30.21 -13.10 -13.67
C ARG A 86 -30.02 -11.59 -13.66
N PHE A 87 -30.91 -10.89 -14.35
CA PHE A 87 -31.07 -9.46 -14.12
C PHE A 87 -31.64 -9.27 -12.71
N VAL A 88 -30.87 -8.61 -11.84
CA VAL A 88 -31.45 -8.04 -10.62
C VAL A 88 -32.44 -6.96 -11.09
N ARG A 89 -33.52 -6.69 -10.35
CA ARG A 89 -34.43 -5.57 -10.66
C ARG A 89 -33.73 -4.23 -10.39
N THR A 90 -32.68 -3.94 -11.13
CA THR A 90 -32.04 -2.64 -11.19
C THR A 90 -32.00 -2.21 -12.66
N ASP A 91 -32.29 -0.95 -12.91
CA ASP A 91 -32.33 -0.36 -14.26
C ASP A 91 -30.91 -0.16 -14.85
N ASN A 92 -29.86 -0.72 -14.21
CA ASN A 92 -28.45 -0.48 -14.55
C ASN A 92 -27.80 -1.70 -15.22
N TYR A 93 -27.51 -1.55 -16.51
CA TYR A 93 -26.91 -2.59 -17.36
C TYR A 93 -25.49 -3.01 -16.94
N LEU A 94 -24.66 -2.08 -16.45
CA LEU A 94 -23.27 -2.37 -16.03
C LEU A 94 -23.20 -3.20 -14.75
N GLU A 95 -24.16 -2.99 -13.85
CA GLU A 95 -24.32 -3.76 -12.61
C GLU A 95 -24.68 -5.22 -12.92
N ASN A 96 -25.65 -5.44 -13.81
CA ASN A 96 -26.04 -6.79 -14.23
C ASN A 96 -24.89 -7.53 -14.95
N PHE A 97 -24.08 -6.83 -15.73
CA PHE A 97 -22.93 -7.42 -16.40
C PHE A 97 -21.79 -7.80 -15.42
N PHE A 98 -21.58 -7.00 -14.39
CA PHE A 98 -20.62 -7.30 -13.31
C PHE A 98 -21.03 -8.55 -12.51
N TYR A 99 -22.30 -8.68 -12.13
CA TYR A 99 -22.80 -9.89 -11.44
C TYR A 99 -22.69 -11.15 -12.30
N ASN A 100 -22.92 -11.06 -13.61
CA ASN A 100 -22.72 -12.19 -14.53
C ASN A 100 -21.25 -12.58 -14.66
N THR A 101 -20.34 -11.60 -14.68
CA THR A 101 -18.89 -11.84 -14.70
C THR A 101 -18.42 -12.57 -13.44
N LEU A 102 -18.90 -12.16 -12.26
CA LEU A 102 -18.64 -12.84 -10.98
C LEU A 102 -19.20 -14.27 -10.94
N THR A 103 -20.37 -14.49 -11.54
CA THR A 103 -21.04 -15.80 -11.58
C THR A 103 -20.30 -16.78 -12.48
N ASN A 104 -19.82 -16.35 -13.65
CA ASN A 104 -19.03 -17.18 -14.56
C ASN A 104 -17.69 -17.59 -13.95
N LEU A 105 -17.08 -16.69 -13.18
CA LEU A 105 -15.81 -16.95 -12.49
C LEU A 105 -15.90 -17.98 -11.37
N ARG A 106 -16.97 -17.90 -10.55
CA ARG A 106 -17.29 -18.93 -9.54
C ARG A 106 -17.49 -20.32 -10.16
N ARG A 107 -17.84 -20.38 -11.44
CA ARG A 107 -18.10 -21.64 -12.18
C ARG A 107 -16.89 -22.23 -12.88
N GLY A 108 -15.71 -21.58 -12.87
CA GLY A 108 -14.55 -22.10 -13.62
C GLY A 108 -14.33 -21.49 -15.00
N GLU A 109 -15.17 -20.55 -15.42
CA GLU A 109 -15.23 -20.15 -16.82
C GLU A 109 -14.25 -19.03 -17.18
N HIS A 110 -13.84 -18.98 -18.45
CA HIS A 110 -12.93 -17.96 -18.97
C HIS A 110 -13.66 -16.62 -19.13
N ILE A 111 -13.05 -15.53 -18.67
CA ILE A 111 -13.60 -14.18 -18.82
C ILE A 111 -13.23 -13.65 -20.20
N THR A 112 -14.20 -13.08 -20.91
CA THR A 112 -13.94 -12.38 -22.17
C THR A 112 -13.29 -11.02 -21.91
N GLN A 113 -12.56 -10.46 -22.88
CA GLN A 113 -11.99 -9.11 -22.77
C GLN A 113 -13.05 -8.07 -22.41
N ALA A 114 -14.24 -8.15 -23.02
CA ALA A 114 -15.38 -7.29 -22.69
C ALA A 114 -15.87 -7.46 -21.24
N GLY A 115 -15.82 -8.68 -20.69
CA GLY A 115 -16.01 -9.00 -19.28
C GLY A 115 -15.04 -8.25 -18.37
N ALA A 116 -13.76 -8.34 -18.68
CA ALA A 116 -12.68 -7.71 -17.94
C ALA A 116 -12.72 -6.16 -18.02
N ASP A 117 -13.08 -5.61 -19.17
CA ASP A 117 -13.17 -4.16 -19.39
C ASP A 117 -14.38 -3.55 -18.65
N THR A 118 -15.46 -4.31 -18.51
CA THR A 118 -16.66 -3.84 -17.80
C THR A 118 -16.44 -3.75 -16.29
N ILE A 119 -15.58 -4.59 -15.71
CA ILE A 119 -15.14 -4.48 -14.31
C ILE A 119 -14.51 -3.10 -14.06
N VAL A 120 -13.69 -2.62 -15.00
CA VAL A 120 -13.02 -1.33 -14.88
C VAL A 120 -13.99 -0.18 -15.15
N ALA A 121 -14.83 -0.31 -16.18
CA ALA A 121 -15.86 0.68 -16.50
C ALA A 121 -16.86 0.88 -15.35
N LEU A 122 -17.24 -0.18 -14.62
CA LEU A 122 -18.12 -0.06 -13.46
C LEU A 122 -17.42 0.62 -12.28
N GLY A 123 -16.17 0.25 -11.98
CA GLY A 123 -15.39 0.91 -10.93
C GLY A 123 -15.17 2.41 -11.18
N VAL A 124 -14.97 2.80 -12.44
CA VAL A 124 -14.76 4.21 -12.81
C VAL A 124 -16.07 5.02 -12.82
N ASN A 125 -17.16 4.45 -13.34
CA ASN A 125 -18.39 5.20 -13.56
C ASN A 125 -19.42 5.07 -12.43
N ASN A 126 -19.32 4.02 -11.61
CA ASN A 126 -20.22 3.76 -10.48
C ASN A 126 -19.46 3.09 -9.31
N PRO A 127 -18.45 3.77 -8.72
CA PRO A 127 -17.60 3.21 -7.67
C PRO A 127 -18.38 2.77 -6.43
N ARG A 128 -19.49 3.43 -6.12
CA ARG A 128 -20.37 3.03 -5.01
C ARG A 128 -21.02 1.67 -5.25
N VAL A 129 -21.55 1.43 -6.46
CA VAL A 129 -22.15 0.14 -6.83
C VAL A 129 -21.09 -0.97 -6.84
N MET A 130 -19.87 -0.63 -7.29
CA MET A 130 -18.72 -1.54 -7.23
C MET A 130 -18.39 -1.96 -5.79
N LEU A 131 -18.34 -1.00 -4.85
CA LEU A 131 -18.10 -1.26 -3.43
C LEU A 131 -19.25 -2.05 -2.79
N GLU A 132 -20.49 -1.73 -3.11
CA GLU A 132 -21.66 -2.47 -2.63
C GLU A 132 -21.64 -3.92 -3.10
N ALA A 133 -21.25 -4.16 -4.35
CA ALA A 133 -21.15 -5.50 -4.89
C ALA A 133 -19.99 -6.28 -4.26
N ILE A 134 -18.80 -5.67 -4.09
CA ILE A 134 -17.64 -6.32 -3.46
C ILE A 134 -17.89 -6.60 -1.98
N SER A 135 -18.54 -5.68 -1.24
CA SER A 135 -18.85 -5.85 0.19
C SER A 135 -19.72 -7.08 0.48
N LYS A 136 -20.49 -7.55 -0.52
CA LYS A 136 -21.36 -8.72 -0.45
C LYS A 136 -20.68 -10.02 -0.85
N ILE A 137 -19.44 -9.98 -1.33
CA ILE A 137 -18.65 -11.16 -1.72
C ILE A 137 -17.78 -11.59 -0.54
N ASP A 138 -17.70 -12.88 -0.26
CA ASP A 138 -16.78 -13.41 0.76
C ASP A 138 -15.31 -13.07 0.43
N PRO A 139 -14.46 -12.67 1.39
CA PRO A 139 -13.06 -12.33 1.12
C PRO A 139 -12.27 -13.43 0.40
N SER A 140 -12.53 -14.70 0.72
CA SER A 140 -11.85 -15.84 0.08
C SER A 140 -12.26 -16.01 -1.38
N ASP A 141 -13.56 -15.81 -1.68
CA ASP A 141 -14.08 -15.79 -3.05
C ASP A 141 -13.54 -14.62 -3.87
N PHE A 142 -13.37 -13.47 -3.24
CA PHE A 142 -12.81 -12.28 -3.88
C PHE A 142 -11.31 -12.46 -4.19
N GLN A 143 -10.56 -13.13 -3.31
CA GLN A 143 -9.17 -13.49 -3.56
C GLN A 143 -9.04 -14.46 -4.75
N GLU A 144 -9.90 -15.48 -4.82
CA GLU A 144 -9.93 -16.43 -5.95
C GLU A 144 -10.32 -15.74 -7.26
N LEU A 145 -11.27 -14.80 -7.21
CA LEU A 145 -11.67 -13.97 -8.36
C LEU A 145 -10.49 -13.21 -8.96
N THR A 146 -9.75 -12.50 -8.11
CA THR A 146 -8.62 -11.66 -8.55
C THR A 146 -7.42 -12.52 -8.98
N TYR A 147 -7.26 -13.69 -8.37
CA TYR A 147 -6.29 -14.70 -8.82
C TYR A 147 -6.61 -15.21 -10.24
N ARG A 148 -7.86 -15.58 -10.51
CA ARG A 148 -8.31 -16.05 -11.84
C ARG A 148 -8.15 -15.03 -12.96
N LEU A 149 -8.49 -13.77 -12.69
CA LEU A 149 -8.23 -12.67 -13.62
C LEU A 149 -6.74 -12.54 -13.95
N SER A 150 -5.88 -12.65 -12.93
CA SER A 150 -4.43 -12.53 -13.08
C SER A 150 -3.83 -13.64 -13.95
N ILE A 151 -4.26 -14.90 -13.75
CA ILE A 151 -3.78 -16.04 -14.54
C ILE A 151 -4.34 -16.08 -15.98
N GLN A 152 -5.49 -15.43 -16.25
CA GLN A 152 -6.06 -15.26 -17.59
C GLN A 152 -5.44 -14.07 -18.36
N GLY A 153 -4.44 -13.40 -17.81
CA GLY A 153 -3.74 -12.27 -18.48
C GLY A 153 -4.26 -10.89 -18.11
N TYR A 154 -5.34 -10.77 -17.34
CA TYR A 154 -5.96 -9.52 -16.90
C TYR A 154 -5.40 -9.01 -15.56
N LYS A 155 -4.07 -8.98 -15.44
CA LYS A 155 -3.36 -8.65 -14.18
C LYS A 155 -3.68 -7.25 -13.66
N ASN A 156 -3.91 -6.30 -14.57
CA ASN A 156 -4.21 -4.90 -14.22
C ASN A 156 -5.64 -4.77 -13.67
N GLN A 157 -6.60 -5.48 -14.26
CA GLN A 157 -7.99 -5.54 -13.81
C GLN A 157 -8.09 -6.25 -12.44
N ALA A 158 -7.29 -7.31 -12.24
CA ALA A 158 -7.17 -7.98 -10.93
C ALA A 158 -6.56 -7.08 -9.85
N ALA A 159 -5.54 -6.28 -10.20
CA ALA A 159 -4.95 -5.31 -9.29
C ALA A 159 -5.95 -4.18 -8.98
N PHE A 160 -6.66 -3.68 -9.98
CA PHE A 160 -7.69 -2.66 -9.85
C PHE A 160 -8.81 -3.08 -8.89
N LEU A 161 -9.32 -4.30 -9.04
CA LEU A 161 -10.33 -4.86 -8.14
C LEU A 161 -9.86 -4.91 -6.68
N ARG A 162 -8.63 -5.39 -6.43
CA ARG A 162 -8.09 -5.50 -5.08
C ARG A 162 -8.03 -4.15 -4.36
N LYS A 163 -7.80 -3.06 -5.09
CA LYS A 163 -7.79 -1.72 -4.47
C LYS A 163 -9.18 -1.28 -3.97
N PHE A 164 -10.26 -1.77 -4.58
CA PHE A 164 -11.65 -1.52 -4.14
C PHE A 164 -12.06 -2.37 -2.94
N ASP A 165 -11.52 -3.58 -2.80
CA ASP A 165 -11.86 -4.49 -1.70
C ASP A 165 -11.52 -3.88 -0.34
N ASP A 166 -10.33 -3.30 -0.18
CA ASP A 166 -9.91 -2.61 1.04
C ASP A 166 -10.93 -1.59 1.54
N ILE A 167 -11.59 -0.89 0.62
CA ILE A 167 -12.60 0.13 0.92
C ILE A 167 -13.96 -0.53 1.17
N ALA A 168 -14.33 -1.52 0.35
CA ALA A 168 -15.59 -2.24 0.45
C ALA A 168 -15.75 -2.98 1.80
N ARG A 169 -14.64 -3.32 2.46
CA ARG A 169 -14.61 -3.93 3.81
C ARG A 169 -14.77 -2.94 4.96
N THR A 170 -14.85 -1.63 4.69
CA THR A 170 -15.09 -0.59 5.69
C THR A 170 -16.58 -0.28 5.80
N PRO A 171 -17.07 0.33 6.91
CA PRO A 171 -18.45 0.74 7.02
C PRO A 171 -18.90 1.64 5.85
N ALA A 172 -20.09 1.41 5.31
CA ALA A 172 -20.56 2.12 4.11
C ALA A 172 -20.65 3.65 4.26
N SER A 173 -20.77 4.15 5.49
CA SER A 173 -20.70 5.58 5.83
C SER A 173 -19.32 6.20 5.59
N GLU A 174 -18.24 5.41 5.60
CA GLU A 174 -16.86 5.85 5.39
C GLU A 174 -16.43 5.81 3.91
N TRP A 175 -17.21 5.17 3.04
CA TRP A 175 -16.83 5.00 1.63
C TRP A 175 -16.64 6.33 0.88
N PRO A 176 -17.51 7.35 1.00
CA PRO A 176 -17.33 8.59 0.26
C PRO A 176 -16.00 9.29 0.58
N GLU A 177 -15.59 9.29 1.85
CA GLU A 177 -14.35 9.89 2.33
C GLU A 177 -13.13 9.07 1.91
N LYS A 178 -13.20 7.73 1.98
CA LYS A 178 -12.10 6.85 1.55
C LYS A 178 -11.89 6.83 0.04
N ILE A 179 -12.98 6.90 -0.74
CA ILE A 179 -12.91 7.10 -2.21
C ILE A 179 -12.25 8.45 -2.52
N ALA A 180 -12.60 9.51 -1.79
CA ALA A 180 -12.01 10.83 -1.97
C ALA A 180 -10.52 10.88 -1.54
N SER A 181 -10.10 10.08 -0.56
CA SER A 181 -8.74 10.07 0.01
C SER A 181 -7.69 9.32 -0.82
N LYS A 182 -8.09 8.41 -1.72
CA LYS A 182 -7.16 7.73 -2.64
C LYS A 182 -7.03 8.53 -3.94
N SER A 183 -6.29 9.65 -3.87
CA SER A 183 -5.99 10.55 -5.00
C SER A 183 -5.32 9.86 -6.20
N GLU A 184 -4.64 8.73 -6.00
CA GLU A 184 -3.90 8.01 -7.06
C GLU A 184 -4.76 7.35 -8.16
N TRP A 185 -6.08 7.31 -8.02
CA TRP A 185 -6.93 6.56 -8.97
C TRP A 185 -7.42 7.44 -10.13
N CYS A 186 -7.15 8.74 -10.05
CA CYS A 186 -7.65 9.76 -10.97
C CYS A 186 -6.53 10.56 -11.67
N GLU A 187 -5.25 10.18 -11.50
CA GLU A 187 -4.12 10.93 -12.09
C GLU A 187 -3.72 10.48 -13.50
N MET A 188 -4.17 9.32 -13.99
CA MET A 188 -4.10 9.05 -15.43
C MET A 188 -5.24 9.79 -16.13
N SER A 189 -4.92 10.65 -17.08
CA SER A 189 -5.96 11.18 -17.97
C SER A 189 -6.60 10.00 -18.72
N LEU A 190 -7.91 10.05 -18.99
CA LEU A 190 -8.60 8.96 -19.68
C LEU A 190 -8.07 8.74 -21.11
N ARG A 191 -7.30 9.70 -21.64
CA ARG A 191 -6.46 9.57 -22.84
C ARG A 191 -5.21 8.70 -22.62
N GLU A 192 -4.38 9.00 -21.62
CA GLU A 192 -3.19 8.19 -21.28
C GLU A 192 -3.59 6.76 -20.91
N TRP A 193 -4.75 6.63 -20.27
CA TRP A 193 -5.36 5.35 -19.94
C TRP A 193 -5.84 4.60 -21.19
N ALA A 194 -6.54 5.25 -22.13
CA ALA A 194 -6.96 4.66 -23.40
C ALA A 194 -5.77 4.27 -24.31
N GLU A 195 -4.72 5.09 -24.37
CA GLU A 195 -3.49 4.85 -25.13
C GLU A 195 -2.67 3.69 -24.53
N SER A 196 -2.59 3.58 -23.19
CA SER A 196 -1.93 2.46 -22.49
C SER A 196 -2.63 1.10 -22.67
N LEU A 197 -3.89 1.13 -23.10
CA LEU A 197 -4.75 -0.04 -23.34
C LEU A 197 -4.96 -0.35 -24.83
N GLY A 198 -4.30 0.38 -25.74
CA GLY A 198 -4.33 0.11 -27.19
C GLY A 198 -5.59 0.62 -27.92
N PHE A 199 -6.38 1.52 -27.33
CA PHE A 199 -7.54 2.11 -28.00
C PHE A 199 -7.13 3.22 -28.96
N THR A 200 -7.46 3.09 -30.25
CA THR A 200 -7.36 4.19 -31.22
C THR A 200 -8.62 5.07 -31.14
N GLU A 201 -8.45 6.32 -30.67
CA GLU A 201 -9.15 7.59 -30.94
C GLU A 201 -10.63 7.66 -31.44
N THR A 202 -11.45 6.62 -31.30
CA THR A 202 -12.76 6.55 -31.99
C THR A 202 -13.99 6.67 -31.06
N ALA A 203 -13.81 6.87 -29.75
CA ALA A 203 -14.89 6.66 -28.77
C ALA A 203 -15.91 7.81 -28.60
N LEU A 204 -15.76 8.96 -29.26
CA LEU A 204 -16.74 10.06 -29.17
C LEU A 204 -17.17 10.56 -30.56
N LYS A 205 -17.68 9.66 -31.40
CA LYS A 205 -18.42 9.97 -32.64
C LYS A 205 -19.93 9.90 -32.46
N GLY A 206 -20.42 10.16 -31.24
CA GLY A 206 -21.86 10.33 -30.99
C GLY A 206 -22.34 11.71 -31.47
N ASP A 207 -23.63 11.82 -31.79
CA ASP A 207 -24.27 13.11 -32.10
C ASP A 207 -23.93 14.15 -31.01
N PRO A 208 -23.27 15.28 -31.35
CA PRO A 208 -22.80 16.28 -30.38
C PRO A 208 -23.88 16.77 -29.43
N LYS A 209 -25.12 16.82 -29.91
CA LYS A 209 -26.29 17.18 -29.12
C LYS A 209 -26.55 16.20 -27.97
N ASN A 210 -26.61 14.90 -28.27
CA ASN A 210 -26.91 13.87 -27.27
C ASN A 210 -25.79 13.78 -26.21
N VAL A 211 -24.53 13.90 -26.65
CA VAL A 211 -23.37 13.94 -25.73
C VAL A 211 -23.45 15.16 -24.81
N ALA A 212 -23.81 16.33 -25.35
CA ALA A 212 -23.98 17.54 -24.55
C ALA A 212 -25.13 17.44 -23.54
N GLU A 213 -26.29 16.92 -23.94
CA GLU A 213 -27.46 16.73 -23.07
C GLU A 213 -27.14 15.80 -21.88
N ILE A 214 -26.39 14.72 -22.12
CA ILE A 214 -25.96 13.79 -21.08
C ILE A 214 -25.01 14.49 -20.11
N LEU A 215 -23.94 15.12 -20.61
CA LEU A 215 -22.94 15.77 -19.76
C LEU A 215 -23.53 16.88 -18.90
N ILE A 216 -24.37 17.74 -19.49
CA ILE A 216 -25.06 18.83 -18.76
C ILE A 216 -25.95 18.27 -17.65
N LYS A 217 -26.65 17.15 -17.90
CA LYS A 217 -27.50 16.49 -16.90
C LYS A 217 -26.71 15.86 -15.77
N GLU A 218 -25.53 15.31 -16.06
CA GLU A 218 -24.71 14.59 -15.09
C GLU A 218 -23.81 15.50 -14.24
N PHE A 219 -23.29 16.60 -14.77
CA PHE A 219 -22.36 17.50 -14.04
C PHE A 219 -22.79 17.90 -12.61
N PRO A 220 -24.08 18.18 -12.33
CA PRO A 220 -24.51 18.44 -10.95
C PRO A 220 -24.21 17.30 -9.97
N ASN A 221 -24.19 16.05 -10.44
CA ASN A 221 -23.96 14.85 -9.65
C ASN A 221 -22.48 14.45 -9.56
N LEU A 222 -21.60 15.07 -10.36
CA LEU A 222 -20.17 14.75 -10.41
C LEU A 222 -19.35 15.60 -9.42
N SER A 223 -18.16 15.11 -9.04
CA SER A 223 -17.19 15.92 -8.29
C SER A 223 -16.54 16.97 -9.19
N ALA A 224 -15.96 18.03 -8.61
CA ALA A 224 -15.26 19.06 -9.37
C ALA A 224 -14.17 18.48 -10.28
N ALA A 225 -13.31 17.59 -9.74
CA ALA A 225 -12.27 16.91 -10.52
C ALA A 225 -12.85 16.07 -11.68
N ARG A 226 -13.98 15.39 -11.45
CA ARG A 226 -14.62 14.57 -12.49
C ARG A 226 -15.20 15.43 -13.61
N ILE A 227 -15.79 16.58 -13.30
CA ILE A 227 -16.28 17.54 -14.31
C ILE A 227 -15.14 17.99 -15.23
N VAL A 228 -13.98 18.36 -14.66
CA VAL A 228 -12.79 18.76 -15.43
C VAL A 228 -12.35 17.63 -16.36
N ASN A 229 -12.29 16.40 -15.84
CA ASN A 229 -11.87 15.24 -16.62
C ASN A 229 -12.84 14.91 -17.76
N GLU A 230 -14.15 14.91 -17.53
CA GLU A 230 -15.15 14.67 -18.58
C GLU A 230 -15.05 15.69 -19.72
N VAL A 231 -14.83 16.97 -19.37
CA VAL A 231 -14.69 18.03 -20.37
C VAL A 231 -13.39 17.92 -21.16
N ARG A 232 -12.30 17.48 -20.52
CA ARG A 232 -11.01 17.24 -21.20
C ARG A 232 -11.08 16.12 -22.23
N LEU A 233 -12.04 15.19 -22.10
CA LEU A 233 -12.20 14.05 -23.02
C LEU A 233 -12.94 14.37 -24.30
N LEU A 234 -13.56 15.55 -24.36
CA LEU A 234 -14.23 16.01 -25.56
C LEU A 234 -13.22 16.33 -26.67
N THR A 235 -13.36 15.65 -27.80
CA THR A 235 -12.47 15.78 -28.96
C THR A 235 -12.54 17.19 -29.57
N PRO A 236 -11.47 17.64 -30.27
CA PRO A 236 -11.51 18.88 -31.05
C PRO A 236 -12.68 18.89 -32.04
N ASP A 237 -12.99 17.76 -32.66
CA ASP A 237 -14.11 17.59 -33.59
C ASP A 237 -15.46 17.85 -32.92
N PHE A 238 -15.68 17.33 -31.70
CA PHE A 238 -16.87 17.65 -30.91
C PHE A 238 -16.94 19.14 -30.56
N LYS A 239 -15.81 19.73 -30.14
CA LYS A 239 -15.74 21.15 -29.76
C LYS A 239 -16.02 22.10 -30.94
N ALA A 240 -15.72 21.66 -32.17
CA ALA A 240 -15.99 22.38 -33.40
C ALA A 240 -17.36 22.08 -34.03
N ALA A 241 -17.98 20.94 -33.69
CA ALA A 241 -19.23 20.49 -34.28
C ALA A 241 -20.38 21.50 -34.06
N ASP A 242 -21.27 21.60 -35.05
CA ASP A 242 -22.39 22.54 -35.10
C ASP A 242 -21.99 24.00 -34.79
N GLY A 243 -20.78 24.41 -35.20
CA GLY A 243 -20.24 25.74 -34.89
C GLY A 243 -19.95 25.97 -33.40
N GLY A 244 -19.76 24.89 -32.64
CA GLY A 244 -19.47 24.88 -31.20
C GLY A 244 -20.69 25.19 -30.31
N ILE A 245 -21.91 25.12 -30.84
CA ILE A 245 -23.14 25.40 -30.07
C ILE A 245 -23.24 24.50 -28.84
N HIS A 246 -23.12 23.19 -29.04
CA HIS A 246 -23.24 22.19 -27.98
C HIS A 246 -22.07 22.23 -27.01
N TRP A 247 -20.85 22.45 -27.52
CA TRP A 247 -19.68 22.69 -26.69
C TRP A 247 -19.85 23.90 -25.77
N LYS A 248 -20.37 25.03 -26.26
CA LYS A 248 -20.62 26.21 -25.42
C LYS A 248 -21.60 25.90 -24.27
N ALA A 249 -22.64 25.12 -24.53
CA ALA A 249 -23.60 24.73 -23.49
C ALA A 249 -22.96 23.82 -22.43
N VAL A 250 -22.19 22.81 -22.84
CA VAL A 250 -21.42 21.93 -21.94
C VAL A 250 -20.43 22.74 -21.10
N ARG A 251 -19.67 23.62 -21.75
CA ARG A 251 -18.69 24.49 -21.11
C ARG A 251 -19.31 25.39 -20.05
N GLU A 252 -20.42 26.05 -20.36
CA GLU A 252 -21.09 26.95 -19.40
C GLU A 252 -21.65 26.21 -18.18
N GLU A 253 -22.23 25.03 -18.37
CA GLU A 253 -22.70 24.24 -17.23
C GLU A 253 -21.52 23.69 -16.40
N ALA A 254 -20.44 23.26 -17.04
CA ALA A 254 -19.22 22.81 -16.34
C ALA A 254 -18.61 23.92 -15.46
N ILE A 255 -18.48 25.15 -15.99
CA ILE A 255 -18.00 26.33 -15.25
C ILE A 255 -18.89 26.60 -14.04
N LYS A 256 -20.21 26.63 -14.26
CA LYS A 256 -21.20 26.88 -13.20
C LYS A 256 -21.11 25.83 -12.09
N GLN A 257 -21.03 24.55 -12.44
CA GLN A 257 -20.95 23.47 -11.47
C GLN A 257 -19.60 23.45 -10.73
N LEU A 258 -18.49 23.80 -11.41
CA LEU A 258 -17.20 23.98 -10.74
C LEU A 258 -17.23 25.09 -9.70
N MET A 259 -17.75 26.26 -10.05
CA MET A 259 -17.90 27.37 -9.10
C MET A 259 -18.81 27.03 -7.92
N ALA A 260 -19.87 26.25 -8.16
CA ALA A 260 -20.76 25.81 -7.08
C ALA A 260 -20.12 24.78 -6.14
N LYS A 261 -19.15 23.99 -6.64
CA LYS A 261 -18.49 22.91 -5.89
C LYS A 261 -17.14 23.31 -5.28
N ARG A 262 -16.53 24.41 -5.74
CA ARG A 262 -15.29 24.99 -5.19
C ARG A 262 -15.59 26.37 -4.61
N GLU A 263 -15.67 26.44 -3.28
CA GLU A 263 -15.91 27.69 -2.57
C GLU A 263 -14.83 28.73 -2.90
N GLY A 264 -15.24 29.96 -3.22
CA GLY A 264 -14.32 31.05 -3.59
C GLY A 264 -13.83 31.05 -5.04
N LEU A 265 -14.12 30.00 -5.84
CA LEU A 265 -13.67 29.94 -7.24
C LEU A 265 -14.43 30.95 -8.12
N LYS A 266 -13.71 31.96 -8.61
CA LYS A 266 -14.26 32.98 -9.51
C LYS A 266 -14.47 32.41 -10.92
N ARG A 267 -15.45 32.97 -11.65
CA ARG A 267 -15.82 32.54 -13.01
C ARG A 267 -14.66 32.50 -14.00
N PRO A 268 -13.75 33.50 -14.04
CA PRO A 268 -12.63 33.44 -14.98
C PRO A 268 -11.74 32.21 -14.78
N TRP A 269 -11.56 31.79 -13.53
CA TRP A 269 -10.76 30.63 -13.16
C TRP A 269 -11.49 29.31 -13.41
N ALA A 270 -12.78 29.23 -13.10
CA ALA A 270 -13.59 28.09 -13.51
C ALA A 270 -13.58 27.89 -15.04
N ALA A 271 -13.59 28.97 -15.82
CA ALA A 271 -13.47 28.93 -17.27
C ALA A 271 -12.07 28.50 -17.73
N TYR A 272 -11.03 28.95 -17.04
CA TYR A 272 -9.66 28.54 -17.29
C TYR A 272 -9.45 27.04 -17.09
N ILE A 273 -9.87 26.51 -15.94
CA ILE A 273 -9.75 25.08 -15.57
C ILE A 273 -10.41 24.19 -16.63
N ILE A 274 -11.55 24.64 -17.18
CA ILE A 274 -12.31 23.92 -18.21
C ILE A 274 -11.67 24.00 -19.59
N ASP A 275 -11.23 25.20 -20.00
CA ASP A 275 -10.73 25.40 -21.35
C ASP A 275 -9.24 25.05 -21.49
N LYS A 276 -8.48 25.08 -20.39
CA LYS A 276 -7.01 25.03 -20.35
C LYS A 276 -6.38 26.00 -21.36
N GLN A 277 -7.04 27.14 -21.55
CA GLN A 277 -6.60 28.20 -22.44
C GLN A 277 -6.50 29.49 -21.65
N PRO A 278 -5.27 30.03 -21.45
CA PRO A 278 -5.06 31.34 -20.85
C PRO A 278 -5.89 32.44 -21.51
N SER A 279 -6.06 32.36 -22.84
CA SER A 279 -6.89 33.33 -23.60
C SER A 279 -8.35 33.38 -23.14
N THR A 280 -8.87 32.30 -22.55
CA THR A 280 -10.22 32.26 -21.97
C THR A 280 -10.27 32.98 -20.63
N LEU A 281 -9.33 32.69 -19.72
CA LEU A 281 -9.25 33.33 -18.41
C LEU A 281 -9.35 34.85 -18.57
N ILE A 282 -8.58 35.38 -19.51
CA ILE A 282 -8.51 36.80 -19.84
C ILE A 282 -9.83 37.33 -20.39
N LYS A 283 -10.46 36.61 -21.33
CA LYS A 283 -11.78 37.00 -21.87
C LYS A 283 -12.83 37.10 -20.75
N GLU A 284 -12.76 36.21 -19.76
CA GLU A 284 -13.68 36.22 -18.62
C GLU A 284 -13.31 37.30 -17.59
N ILE A 285 -12.02 37.57 -17.32
CA ILE A 285 -11.58 38.72 -16.48
C ILE A 285 -12.05 40.04 -17.11
N ILE A 286 -11.86 40.23 -18.43
CA ILE A 286 -12.35 41.42 -19.14
C ILE A 286 -13.88 41.56 -19.02
N ARG A 287 -14.61 40.45 -19.17
CA ARG A 287 -16.08 40.44 -19.03
C ARG A 287 -16.54 40.79 -17.62
N ALA A 288 -15.72 40.55 -16.61
CA ALA A 288 -16.04 40.81 -15.21
C ALA A 288 -15.85 42.29 -14.78
N ILE A 289 -15.23 43.16 -15.61
CA ILE A 289 -14.95 44.57 -15.27
C ILE A 289 -16.01 45.51 -15.93
N PRO A 290 -17.00 46.03 -15.18
CA PRO A 290 -18.23 46.60 -15.75
C PRO A 290 -18.15 48.07 -16.25
N ARG A 291 -16.97 48.73 -16.22
CA ARG A 291 -16.88 50.21 -16.35
C ARG A 291 -16.55 50.79 -17.74
N ILE A 292 -16.41 50.00 -18.81
CA ILE A 292 -15.98 50.51 -20.14
C ILE A 292 -16.94 50.10 -21.27
N PRO A 293 -17.43 51.04 -22.12
CA PRO A 293 -18.37 50.74 -23.20
C PRO A 293 -17.81 49.81 -24.29
N TRP A 294 -18.65 48.88 -24.79
CA TRP A 294 -18.23 47.79 -25.69
C TRP A 294 -17.61 48.23 -27.04
N TYR A 295 -17.93 49.42 -27.55
CA TYR A 295 -17.37 49.96 -28.81
C TYR A 295 -16.00 50.63 -28.60
N VAL A 296 -15.73 51.14 -27.39
CA VAL A 296 -14.38 51.54 -26.95
C VAL A 296 -13.53 50.27 -26.86
N TRP A 297 -14.10 49.17 -26.36
CA TRP A 297 -13.49 47.85 -26.43
C TRP A 297 -13.28 47.35 -27.86
N ALA A 298 -14.16 47.60 -28.83
CA ALA A 298 -13.97 47.13 -30.21
C ALA A 298 -12.76 47.78 -30.92
N GLY A 299 -12.60 49.10 -30.78
CA GLY A 299 -11.44 49.84 -31.30
C GLY A 299 -10.15 49.52 -30.54
N ILE A 300 -10.26 49.33 -29.23
CA ILE A 300 -9.19 48.79 -28.39
C ILE A 300 -8.89 47.34 -28.79
N THR A 301 -9.83 46.46 -29.11
CA THR A 301 -9.59 45.08 -29.56
C THR A 301 -9.04 44.97 -30.97
N GLY A 302 -9.14 45.99 -31.83
CA GLY A 302 -8.46 46.00 -33.13
C GLY A 302 -6.95 46.31 -33.00
N LEU A 303 -6.63 47.32 -32.19
CA LEU A 303 -5.25 47.68 -31.84
C LEU A 303 -4.62 46.68 -30.87
N LEU A 304 -5.37 46.30 -29.82
CA LEU A 304 -5.03 45.20 -28.92
C LEU A 304 -5.01 43.88 -29.67
N SER A 305 -5.93 43.41 -30.50
CA SER A 305 -5.72 42.09 -31.17
C SER A 305 -4.38 41.97 -31.91
N THR A 306 -3.80 43.04 -32.45
CA THR A 306 -2.41 43.02 -32.97
C THR A 306 -1.36 43.15 -31.83
N TRP A 307 -1.64 43.92 -30.78
CA TRP A 307 -0.80 44.14 -29.59
C TRP A 307 -1.03 43.16 -28.40
N TYR A 308 -2.00 42.25 -28.47
CA TYR A 308 -2.64 41.44 -27.40
C TYR A 308 -2.57 39.97 -27.78
N SER A 309 -2.57 39.69 -29.10
CA SER A 309 -2.06 38.41 -29.64
C SER A 309 -0.55 38.25 -29.45
N LEU A 310 0.18 39.36 -29.36
CA LEU A 310 1.60 39.39 -29.02
C LEU A 310 1.77 39.62 -27.51
N SER A 311 1.37 40.76 -26.94
CA SER A 311 1.80 41.12 -25.57
C SER A 311 1.10 40.39 -24.41
N PHE A 312 -0.11 39.85 -24.57
CA PHE A 312 -0.84 39.18 -23.47
C PHE A 312 -0.87 37.66 -23.64
N LEU A 313 -0.98 37.18 -24.88
CA LEU A 313 -0.74 35.79 -25.25
C LEU A 313 0.67 35.32 -24.86
N GLN A 314 1.68 36.21 -24.86
CA GLN A 314 3.06 35.89 -24.47
C GLN A 314 3.37 36.09 -22.98
N ALA A 315 2.69 37.04 -22.31
CA ALA A 315 2.85 37.27 -20.87
C ALA A 315 2.23 36.16 -20.01
N TRP A 316 1.38 35.29 -20.57
CA TRP A 316 0.85 34.09 -19.90
C TRP A 316 1.23 32.78 -20.60
N SER A 317 1.77 32.80 -21.84
CA SER A 317 2.36 31.58 -22.46
C SER A 317 3.61 31.09 -21.73
N ILE A 318 4.22 31.94 -20.91
CA ILE A 318 5.36 31.61 -20.06
C ILE A 318 4.95 30.83 -18.80
N GLU A 319 3.68 30.81 -18.38
CA GLU A 319 3.31 30.23 -17.07
C GLU A 319 2.99 28.73 -17.07
N GLU A 320 2.68 28.10 -18.21
CA GLU A 320 2.50 26.62 -18.26
C GLU A 320 3.53 25.88 -19.13
N MET A 321 4.24 26.52 -20.08
CA MET A 321 5.23 25.85 -20.94
C MET A 321 6.64 25.65 -20.34
N PRO A 322 7.03 26.23 -19.21
CA PRO A 322 8.19 25.75 -18.45
C PRO A 322 7.76 24.74 -17.41
N GLN A 323 6.70 25.03 -16.65
CA GLN A 323 6.26 24.17 -15.54
C GLN A 323 5.92 22.76 -16.00
N THR A 324 5.15 22.59 -17.07
CA THR A 324 4.83 21.26 -17.62
C THR A 324 6.08 20.47 -17.97
N PHE A 325 7.04 21.08 -18.68
CA PHE A 325 8.32 20.43 -18.96
C PHE A 325 9.13 20.14 -17.70
N LEU A 326 9.08 21.00 -16.68
CA LEU A 326 9.75 20.77 -15.42
C LEU A 326 9.07 19.66 -14.58
N ILE A 327 7.76 19.52 -14.68
CA ILE A 327 6.96 18.46 -14.08
C ILE A 327 7.27 17.13 -14.78
N ASP A 328 7.17 17.10 -16.11
CA ASP A 328 7.49 15.93 -16.94
C ASP A 328 8.95 15.50 -16.72
N PHE A 329 9.87 16.47 -16.63
CA PHE A 329 11.26 16.20 -16.30
C PHE A 329 11.37 15.53 -14.93
N GLN A 330 10.67 16.02 -13.92
CA GLN A 330 10.73 15.44 -12.58
C GLN A 330 10.17 14.02 -12.55
N VAL A 331 9.07 13.76 -13.25
CA VAL A 331 8.50 12.41 -13.40
C VAL A 331 9.53 11.49 -14.05
N ALA A 332 10.08 11.89 -15.21
CA ALA A 332 11.11 11.13 -15.90
C ALA A 332 12.38 10.93 -15.06
N TYR A 333 12.78 11.93 -14.28
CA TYR A 333 13.94 11.86 -13.39
C TYR A 333 13.72 10.87 -12.24
N LYS A 334 12.53 10.89 -11.61
CA LYS A 334 12.13 9.96 -10.55
C LYS A 334 12.09 8.51 -11.07
N GLU A 335 11.63 8.33 -12.30
CA GLU A 335 11.62 7.04 -13.01
C GLU A 335 13.00 6.61 -13.54
N LYS A 336 14.05 7.44 -13.36
CA LYS A 336 15.40 7.22 -13.89
C LYS A 336 15.43 7.10 -15.43
N ASN A 337 14.44 7.66 -16.11
CA ASN A 337 14.37 7.72 -17.57
C ASN A 337 15.16 8.94 -18.10
N TYR A 338 16.48 8.85 -18.02
CA TYR A 338 17.37 9.97 -18.37
C TYR A 338 17.24 10.37 -19.84
N SER A 339 17.03 9.43 -20.77
CA SER A 339 16.79 9.73 -22.18
C SER A 339 15.58 10.65 -22.37
N LYS A 340 14.48 10.37 -21.65
CA LYS A 340 13.30 11.23 -21.66
C LYS A 340 13.58 12.60 -21.03
N CYS A 341 14.39 12.65 -19.99
CA CYS A 341 14.85 13.92 -19.40
C CYS A 341 15.60 14.78 -20.44
N GLU A 342 16.50 14.19 -21.23
CA GLU A 342 17.24 14.95 -22.27
C GLU A 342 16.29 15.50 -23.34
N GLU A 343 15.33 14.69 -23.80
CA GLU A 343 14.32 15.10 -24.78
C GLU A 343 13.50 16.30 -24.28
N ILE A 344 13.05 16.25 -23.02
CA ILE A 344 12.26 17.30 -22.39
C ILE A 344 13.09 18.59 -22.25
N LEU A 345 14.33 18.49 -21.77
CA LEU A 345 15.20 19.66 -21.59
C LEU A 345 15.60 20.30 -22.93
N ALA A 346 15.79 19.50 -23.98
CA ALA A 346 16.07 20.02 -25.32
C ALA A 346 14.89 20.84 -25.87
N LYS A 347 13.66 20.36 -25.69
CA LYS A 347 12.45 21.10 -26.07
C LYS A 347 12.27 22.36 -25.24
N LEU A 348 12.43 22.26 -23.91
CA LEU A 348 12.35 23.41 -23.01
C LEU A 348 13.36 24.49 -23.40
N LYS A 349 14.59 24.11 -23.76
CA LYS A 349 15.61 25.05 -24.23
C LYS A 349 15.15 25.82 -25.47
N ILE A 350 14.62 25.13 -26.48
CA ILE A 350 14.10 25.75 -27.71
C ILE A 350 12.97 26.74 -27.37
N GLU A 351 12.04 26.33 -26.51
CA GLU A 351 10.92 27.19 -26.10
C GLU A 351 11.43 28.45 -25.38
N LEU A 352 12.37 28.34 -24.44
CA LEU A 352 12.95 29.49 -23.75
C LEU A 352 13.71 30.43 -24.70
N GLU A 353 14.40 29.91 -25.72
CA GLU A 353 15.07 30.71 -26.76
C GLU A 353 14.07 31.45 -27.65
N GLU A 354 12.93 30.83 -27.99
CA GLU A 354 11.85 31.51 -28.72
C GLU A 354 11.21 32.63 -27.88
N GLN A 355 10.99 32.39 -26.58
CA GLN A 355 10.48 33.41 -25.65
C GLN A 355 11.42 34.63 -25.54
N GLU A 356 12.73 34.40 -25.53
CA GLU A 356 13.70 35.49 -25.45
C GLU A 356 13.63 36.46 -26.64
N LYS A 357 13.44 35.93 -27.85
CA LYS A 357 13.35 36.73 -29.09
C LYS A 357 12.18 37.72 -29.08
N ILE A 358 11.18 37.43 -28.25
CA ILE A 358 9.91 38.16 -28.18
C ILE A 358 9.99 39.34 -27.21
N ILE A 359 10.78 39.24 -26.14
CA ILE A 359 10.90 40.25 -25.08
C ILE A 359 11.08 41.70 -25.59
N PRO A 360 11.92 41.96 -26.62
CA PRO A 360 12.11 43.33 -27.15
C PRO A 360 10.85 44.00 -27.70
N PHE A 361 9.79 43.23 -27.98
CA PHE A 361 8.52 43.75 -28.53
C PHE A 361 7.49 44.09 -27.44
N LEU A 362 7.81 43.86 -26.16
CA LEU A 362 6.93 44.13 -25.01
C LEU A 362 7.06 45.58 -24.51
N ALA A 363 5.97 46.14 -23.97
CA ALA A 363 5.98 47.46 -23.34
C ALA A 363 6.83 47.48 -22.04
N PRO A 364 7.39 48.64 -21.64
CA PRO A 364 8.42 48.73 -20.59
C PRO A 364 8.17 47.99 -19.25
N PRO A 365 6.99 48.03 -18.60
CA PRO A 365 6.79 47.27 -17.36
C PRO A 365 6.70 45.75 -17.59
N LEU A 366 6.13 45.32 -18.72
CA LEU A 366 6.01 43.90 -19.08
C LEU A 366 7.35 43.30 -19.53
N SER A 367 8.16 44.09 -20.23
CA SER A 367 9.48 43.67 -20.68
C SER A 367 10.45 43.39 -19.52
N GLY A 368 10.37 44.14 -18.42
CA GLY A 368 11.17 43.90 -17.22
C GLY A 368 10.74 42.64 -16.46
N MET A 369 9.43 42.45 -16.33
CA MET A 369 8.85 41.24 -15.72
C MET A 369 9.22 39.98 -16.50
N ALA A 370 9.00 39.97 -17.82
CA ALA A 370 9.28 38.83 -18.69
C ALA A 370 10.77 38.45 -18.71
N ARG A 371 11.69 39.43 -18.61
CA ARG A 371 13.13 39.15 -18.48
C ARG A 371 13.46 38.40 -17.19
N ARG A 372 12.94 38.88 -16.05
CA ARG A 372 13.18 38.25 -14.75
C ARG A 372 12.64 36.80 -14.71
N TRP A 373 11.51 36.56 -15.37
CA TRP A 373 10.94 35.19 -15.50
C TRP A 373 11.81 34.29 -16.36
N LEU A 374 12.21 34.79 -17.53
CA LEU A 374 13.07 34.05 -18.44
C LEU A 374 14.40 33.71 -17.76
N GLU A 375 14.99 34.62 -16.99
CA GLU A 375 16.21 34.39 -16.20
C GLU A 375 16.01 33.24 -15.19
N MET A 376 14.91 33.24 -14.42
CA MET A 376 14.62 32.15 -13.47
C MET A 376 14.38 30.80 -14.14
N HIS A 377 13.70 30.77 -15.29
CA HIS A 377 13.48 29.53 -16.04
C HIS A 377 14.75 29.03 -16.72
N LYS A 378 15.59 29.93 -17.26
CA LYS A 378 16.92 29.58 -17.78
C LYS A 378 17.80 29.01 -16.68
N LEU A 379 17.83 29.65 -15.51
CA LEU A 379 18.55 29.13 -14.35
C LEU A 379 18.01 27.75 -13.92
N SER A 380 16.69 27.56 -13.94
CA SER A 380 16.06 26.26 -13.64
C SER A 380 16.41 25.18 -14.69
N LEU A 381 16.49 25.54 -15.97
CA LEU A 381 16.96 24.69 -17.06
C LEU A 381 18.43 24.32 -16.86
N GLU A 382 19.30 25.29 -16.59
CA GLU A 382 20.73 25.08 -16.35
C GLU A 382 20.97 24.15 -15.16
N ASN A 383 20.25 24.36 -14.05
CA ASN A 383 20.29 23.47 -12.89
C ASN A 383 19.95 22.02 -13.25
N LYS A 384 18.92 21.82 -14.08
CA LYS A 384 18.50 20.47 -14.48
C LYS A 384 19.43 19.84 -15.51
N LEU A 385 19.94 20.61 -16.46
CA LEU A 385 20.99 20.17 -17.37
C LEU A 385 22.24 19.73 -16.60
N TYR A 386 22.64 20.49 -15.57
CA TYR A 386 23.73 20.09 -14.70
C TYR A 386 23.41 18.82 -13.91
N LEU A 387 22.20 18.72 -13.35
CA LEU A 387 21.71 17.56 -12.59
C LEU A 387 21.85 16.25 -13.38
N VAL A 388 21.44 16.24 -14.65
CA VAL A 388 21.56 15.05 -15.54
C VAL A 388 22.91 14.96 -16.26
N GLY A 389 23.77 15.95 -16.07
CA GLY A 389 25.14 15.99 -16.55
C GLY A 389 25.37 16.36 -18.01
N LEU A 390 24.42 17.08 -18.59
CA LEU A 390 24.48 17.64 -19.94
C LEU A 390 24.93 19.12 -19.97
N GLY A 391 24.91 19.80 -18.82
CA GLY A 391 25.25 21.22 -18.70
C GLY A 391 26.47 21.50 -17.82
N PRO A 392 27.09 22.69 -17.96
CA PRO A 392 28.07 23.17 -17.00
C PRO A 392 27.43 23.41 -15.62
N LYS A 393 28.26 23.49 -14.58
CA LYS A 393 27.81 23.85 -13.23
C LYS A 393 27.29 25.31 -13.24
N PRO A 394 26.02 25.58 -12.89
CA PRO A 394 25.51 26.95 -12.79
C PRO A 394 26.07 27.64 -11.54
N SER A 395 26.01 28.97 -11.53
CA SER A 395 26.25 29.77 -10.33
C SER A 395 24.93 30.36 -9.85
N LEU A 396 24.61 30.18 -8.57
CA LEU A 396 23.48 30.86 -7.94
C LEU A 396 23.98 32.18 -7.35
N GLU A 397 23.39 33.30 -7.79
CA GLU A 397 23.84 34.64 -7.38
C GLU A 397 23.29 35.04 -6.00
N GLU A 398 22.10 34.56 -5.64
CA GLU A 398 21.47 34.84 -4.36
C GLU A 398 21.78 33.73 -3.36
N GLU A 399 21.91 34.11 -2.09
CA GLU A 399 22.09 33.15 -0.99
C GLU A 399 20.76 32.61 -0.45
N ALA A 400 19.63 33.27 -0.77
CA ALA A 400 18.31 32.94 -0.25
C ALA A 400 17.25 33.00 -1.35
N TYR A 401 16.57 31.88 -1.59
CA TYR A 401 15.47 31.79 -2.57
C TYR A 401 14.17 31.40 -1.89
N ILE A 402 13.11 32.17 -2.10
CA ILE A 402 11.75 31.77 -1.67
C ILE A 402 11.18 30.85 -2.75
N THR A 403 10.67 29.70 -2.33
CA THR A 403 10.09 28.72 -3.24
C THR A 403 8.96 27.95 -2.60
N HIS A 404 8.30 27.11 -3.39
CA HIS A 404 7.22 26.24 -2.94
C HIS A 404 7.64 24.78 -3.09
N VAL A 405 7.34 23.95 -2.09
CA VAL A 405 7.67 22.52 -2.11
C VAL A 405 6.56 21.75 -2.82
N ARG A 406 6.88 21.25 -4.01
CA ARG A 406 5.92 20.56 -4.87
C ARG A 406 5.83 19.06 -4.60
N ASP A 407 6.97 18.44 -4.30
CA ASP A 407 7.06 16.99 -4.10
C ASP A 407 8.23 16.65 -3.17
N ILE A 408 8.13 15.48 -2.54
CA ILE A 408 9.20 14.88 -1.75
C ILE A 408 9.74 13.68 -2.51
N ILE A 409 11.04 13.72 -2.81
CA ILE A 409 11.70 12.65 -3.57
C ILE A 409 12.16 11.54 -2.63
N ASP A 410 12.78 11.91 -1.51
CA ASP A 410 13.25 11.00 -0.46
C ASP A 410 13.32 11.76 0.89
N GLY A 411 13.93 11.15 1.92
CA GLY A 411 13.97 11.73 3.28
C GLY A 411 14.87 12.96 3.43
N ASP A 412 15.65 13.33 2.42
CA ASP A 412 16.49 14.54 2.40
C ASP A 412 16.46 15.33 1.09
N THR A 413 15.57 14.99 0.16
CA THR A 413 15.50 15.63 -1.16
C THR A 413 14.07 16.05 -1.48
N ILE A 414 13.93 17.33 -1.83
CA ILE A 414 12.67 17.93 -2.26
C ILE A 414 12.76 18.39 -3.72
N ALA A 415 11.60 18.45 -4.37
CA ALA A 415 11.45 19.17 -5.62
C ALA A 415 10.62 20.43 -5.41
N THR A 416 11.11 21.53 -5.96
CA THR A 416 10.50 22.84 -5.77
C THR A 416 9.79 23.31 -7.04
N GLY A 417 8.65 23.97 -6.85
CA GLY A 417 7.83 24.52 -7.91
C GLY A 417 6.40 24.82 -7.45
N LEU A 418 5.57 25.33 -8.35
CA LEU A 418 4.17 25.67 -8.06
C LEU A 418 3.26 24.54 -8.54
N THR A 419 2.22 24.22 -7.78
CA THR A 419 1.11 23.38 -8.27
C THR A 419 0.08 24.23 -9.02
N GLU A 420 -0.84 23.57 -9.74
CA GLU A 420 -1.98 24.26 -10.39
C GLU A 420 -2.84 24.99 -9.34
N GLU A 421 -3.01 24.42 -8.15
CA GLU A 421 -3.77 25.01 -7.03
C GLU A 421 -3.03 26.21 -6.41
N ASP A 422 -1.69 26.20 -6.35
CA ASP A 422 -0.90 27.36 -5.89
C ASP A 422 -0.92 28.51 -6.89
N LEU A 423 -0.94 28.19 -8.20
CA LEU A 423 -1.13 29.18 -9.25
C LEU A 423 -2.53 29.80 -9.15
N GLU A 424 -3.57 28.99 -8.86
CA GLU A 424 -4.94 29.46 -8.58
C GLU A 424 -4.98 30.35 -7.32
N ALA A 425 -4.26 30.03 -6.24
CA ALA A 425 -4.22 30.84 -5.03
C ALA A 425 -3.47 32.18 -5.22
N ARG A 426 -2.44 32.20 -6.08
CA ARG A 426 -1.67 33.41 -6.42
C ARG A 426 -2.40 34.33 -7.42
N ALA A 427 -3.56 33.90 -7.92
CA ALA A 427 -4.44 34.66 -8.80
C ALA A 427 -4.97 35.97 -8.21
N ASP A 428 -5.29 36.00 -6.90
CA ASP A 428 -5.83 37.19 -6.25
C ASP A 428 -4.80 38.32 -6.22
N TYR A 429 -3.51 37.98 -6.16
CA TYR A 429 -2.41 38.94 -6.31
C TYR A 429 -2.33 39.51 -7.73
N PHE A 430 -2.73 38.74 -8.75
CA PHE A 430 -2.77 39.19 -10.15
C PHE A 430 -3.93 40.15 -10.42
N GLU A 431 -5.11 39.93 -9.83
CA GLU A 431 -6.21 40.89 -9.87
C GLU A 431 -5.81 42.20 -9.18
N GLU A 432 -5.20 42.14 -8.00
CA GLU A 432 -4.70 43.33 -7.29
C GLU A 432 -3.60 44.06 -8.09
N TRP A 433 -2.69 43.31 -8.71
CA TRP A 433 -1.66 43.85 -9.59
C TRP A 433 -2.27 44.53 -10.83
N ALA A 434 -3.27 43.91 -11.46
CA ALA A 434 -3.94 44.43 -12.64
C ALA A 434 -4.77 45.69 -12.34
N GLU A 435 -5.42 45.74 -11.17
CA GLU A 435 -6.13 46.93 -10.68
C GLU A 435 -5.17 48.09 -10.41
N LYS A 436 -4.02 47.82 -9.77
CA LYS A 436 -2.96 48.81 -9.56
C LYS A 436 -2.38 49.31 -10.90
N ALA A 437 -2.08 48.41 -11.83
CA ALA A 437 -1.62 48.74 -13.18
C ALA A 437 -2.63 49.60 -13.96
N ALA A 438 -3.93 49.31 -13.84
CA ALA A 438 -5.00 50.09 -14.47
C ALA A 438 -5.13 51.50 -13.87
N SER A 439 -4.68 51.71 -12.64
CA SER A 439 -4.61 53.02 -11.98
C SER A 439 -3.35 53.83 -12.31
N GLY A 440 -2.43 53.27 -13.11
CA GLY A 440 -1.15 53.89 -13.47
C GLY A 440 -0.01 53.60 -12.48
N GLU A 441 -0.26 52.78 -11.45
CA GLU A 441 0.77 52.28 -10.53
C GLU A 441 1.32 50.94 -11.05
N TYR A 442 2.64 50.86 -11.24
CA TYR A 442 3.30 49.63 -11.68
C TYR A 442 4.03 48.99 -10.49
N PRO A 443 3.36 48.13 -9.70
CA PRO A 443 4.00 47.48 -8.56
C PRO A 443 5.19 46.62 -9.03
N ALA A 444 6.30 46.74 -8.31
CA ALA A 444 7.50 45.97 -8.60
C ALA A 444 7.28 44.47 -8.30
N GLY A 445 7.74 43.63 -9.24
CA GLY A 445 8.12 42.22 -9.08
C GLY A 445 7.17 41.29 -8.33
N MET A 446 6.56 40.33 -9.04
CA MET A 446 6.18 39.06 -8.43
C MET A 446 7.44 38.20 -8.32
N ASP A 447 7.89 37.86 -7.11
CA ASP A 447 9.05 36.98 -6.90
C ASP A 447 8.62 35.53 -7.18
N PHE A 448 9.17 34.95 -8.25
CA PHE A 448 8.85 33.59 -8.68
C PHE A 448 9.82 32.56 -8.09
N PRO A 449 9.34 31.34 -7.81
CA PRO A 449 10.12 30.32 -7.15
C PRO A 449 11.23 29.75 -8.04
N LEU A 450 12.40 29.49 -7.46
CA LEU A 450 13.42 28.63 -8.09
C LEU A 450 12.86 27.20 -8.22
N TYR A 451 12.86 26.66 -9.44
CA TYR A 451 12.42 25.29 -9.72
C TYR A 451 13.62 24.35 -9.78
N ALA A 452 13.85 23.57 -8.73
CA ALA A 452 15.03 22.74 -8.61
C ALA A 452 14.75 21.44 -7.85
N ILE A 453 15.71 20.53 -7.96
CA ILE A 453 15.84 19.38 -7.07
C ILE A 453 16.86 19.77 -6.01
N VAL A 454 16.39 19.88 -4.77
CA VAL A 454 17.15 20.41 -3.66
C VAL A 454 17.37 19.31 -2.64
N ARG A 455 18.62 19.06 -2.32
CA ARG A 455 19.02 18.22 -1.20
C ARG A 455 19.20 19.10 0.03
N LEU A 456 18.52 18.71 1.10
CA LEU A 456 18.60 19.35 2.41
C LEU A 456 20.02 19.14 2.97
N ALA A 457 20.63 20.22 3.45
CA ALA A 457 22.01 20.21 3.93
C ALA A 457 22.11 19.84 5.41
N GLY A 458 23.28 19.33 5.81
CA GLY A 458 23.64 19.05 7.20
C GLY A 458 23.24 17.67 7.73
N TYR A 459 22.42 16.90 6.99
CA TYR A 459 22.05 15.54 7.37
C TYR A 459 21.90 14.61 6.15
N ASN A 460 21.85 13.30 6.40
CA ASN A 460 21.57 12.27 5.41
C ASN A 460 20.42 11.40 5.93
N ALA A 461 19.31 11.35 5.21
CA ALA A 461 18.25 10.39 5.50
C ALA A 461 18.68 8.97 5.06
N PRO A 462 17.98 7.91 5.48
CA PRO A 462 18.23 6.59 4.91
C PRO A 462 18.08 6.57 3.39
N ASP A 463 18.99 5.87 2.72
CA ASP A 463 19.03 5.69 1.27
C ASP A 463 18.73 4.23 0.90
N GLU A 464 18.08 3.99 -0.24
CA GLU A 464 18.01 2.66 -0.84
C GLU A 464 19.34 2.32 -1.54
N LYS A 465 19.90 1.15 -1.25
CA LYS A 465 21.16 0.69 -1.86
C LYS A 465 20.96 0.23 -3.31
N ALA A 466 22.08 -0.06 -3.98
CA ALA A 466 22.08 -0.66 -5.31
C ALA A 466 21.39 -2.04 -5.35
N VAL A 467 21.40 -2.78 -4.24
CA VAL A 467 20.61 -4.00 -4.08
C VAL A 467 19.20 -3.59 -3.69
N ALA A 468 18.25 -3.80 -4.59
CA ALA A 468 16.85 -3.40 -4.41
C ALA A 468 16.29 -3.91 -3.07
N ALA A 469 15.48 -3.08 -2.41
CA ALA A 469 14.88 -3.34 -1.11
C ALA A 469 15.84 -3.51 0.08
N THR A 470 17.08 -3.01 -0.03
CA THR A 470 18.00 -2.86 1.11
C THR A 470 18.30 -1.38 1.35
N TYR A 471 18.43 -0.99 2.62
CA TYR A 471 18.51 0.42 3.01
C TYR A 471 19.71 0.64 3.95
N GLU A 472 20.36 1.79 3.83
CA GLU A 472 21.40 2.24 4.77
C GLU A 472 21.13 3.63 5.27
N SER A 473 21.63 3.93 6.47
CA SER A 473 21.79 5.29 6.94
C SER A 473 23.29 5.55 7.15
N CYS A 474 23.75 6.73 6.71
CA CYS A 474 25.14 7.11 6.73
C CYS A 474 25.32 8.44 7.45
N ARG A 475 26.43 8.59 8.17
CA ARG A 475 26.77 9.80 8.91
C ARG A 475 28.21 10.25 8.66
N ILE A 476 28.42 11.56 8.78
CA ILE A 476 29.73 12.22 8.83
C ILE A 476 29.66 13.27 9.94
N GLU A 477 30.27 12.96 11.08
CA GLU A 477 30.13 13.76 12.30
C GLU A 477 31.08 14.97 12.34
N VAL A 478 32.18 14.92 11.60
CA VAL A 478 33.18 15.99 11.53
C VAL A 478 33.36 16.36 10.07
N VAL A 479 33.43 17.65 9.77
CA VAL A 479 33.63 18.15 8.41
C VAL A 479 34.81 17.45 7.74
N GLY A 480 34.55 16.73 6.65
CA GLY A 480 35.57 15.97 5.90
C GLY A 480 36.08 14.70 6.60
N GLY A 481 35.43 14.24 7.67
CA GLY A 481 35.76 13.00 8.37
C GLY A 481 35.25 11.74 7.65
N ASP A 482 35.43 10.58 8.30
CA ASP A 482 35.04 9.29 7.75
C ASP A 482 33.51 9.17 7.63
N ARG A 483 33.07 8.63 6.49
CA ARG A 483 31.67 8.24 6.28
C ARG A 483 31.44 6.88 6.93
N ILE A 484 30.55 6.83 7.90
CA ILE A 484 30.15 5.60 8.60
C ILE A 484 28.71 5.29 8.18
N CYS A 485 28.46 4.07 7.69
CA CYS A 485 27.14 3.62 7.28
C CYS A 485 26.71 2.38 8.06
N ARG A 486 25.41 2.24 8.26
CA ARG A 486 24.80 1.04 8.85
C ARG A 486 23.55 0.66 8.09
N ASP A 487 23.23 -0.63 8.12
CA ASP A 487 22.00 -1.14 7.53
C ASP A 487 20.80 -0.75 8.38
N VAL A 488 19.72 -0.34 7.71
CA VAL A 488 18.46 0.01 8.37
C VAL A 488 17.28 -0.68 7.71
N THR A 489 16.16 -0.76 8.43
CA THR A 489 14.93 -1.36 7.93
C THR A 489 14.21 -0.43 6.95
N LYS A 490 13.38 -1.01 6.09
CA LYS A 490 12.46 -0.26 5.23
C LYS A 490 11.54 0.68 6.00
N TRP A 491 11.20 0.31 7.24
CA TRP A 491 10.38 1.15 8.12
C TRP A 491 11.06 2.49 8.40
N ALA A 492 12.35 2.51 8.77
CA ALA A 492 13.06 3.76 9.03
C ALA A 492 13.17 4.64 7.77
N TYR A 493 13.43 4.02 6.62
CA TYR A 493 13.42 4.70 5.32
C TYR A 493 12.07 5.38 5.04
N ASN A 494 10.97 4.63 5.14
CA ASN A 494 9.62 5.16 4.88
C ASN A 494 9.21 6.25 5.89
N GLU A 495 9.48 6.06 7.18
CA GLU A 495 9.14 7.05 8.22
C GLU A 495 9.90 8.37 8.02
N SER A 496 11.14 8.31 7.53
CA SER A 496 11.93 9.49 7.21
C SER A 496 11.31 10.29 6.06
N ILE A 497 10.87 9.61 5.00
CA ILE A 497 10.15 10.22 3.87
C ILE A 497 8.81 10.79 4.32
N ASN A 498 8.03 10.02 5.07
CA ASN A 498 6.71 10.42 5.56
C ASN A 498 6.80 11.68 6.44
N TRP A 499 7.81 11.76 7.30
CA TRP A 499 8.03 12.95 8.12
C TRP A 499 8.29 14.18 7.27
N LEU A 500 9.15 14.06 6.25
CA LEU A 500 9.46 15.19 5.37
C LEU A 500 8.23 15.60 4.55
N HIS A 501 7.45 14.63 4.06
CA HIS A 501 6.18 14.85 3.35
C HIS A 501 5.16 15.59 4.21
N THR A 502 4.90 15.12 5.42
CA THR A 502 3.97 15.81 6.34
C THR A 502 4.48 17.19 6.78
N THR A 503 5.80 17.38 6.80
CA THR A 503 6.40 18.63 7.25
C THR A 503 6.45 19.69 6.16
N LEU A 504 6.70 19.32 4.89
CA LEU A 504 7.01 20.28 3.83
C LEU A 504 6.07 20.24 2.62
N ASN A 505 5.36 19.14 2.34
CA ASN A 505 4.60 19.02 1.09
C ASN A 505 3.55 20.14 0.96
N GLY A 506 3.56 20.86 -0.18
CA GLY A 506 2.64 21.97 -0.44
C GLY A 506 2.93 23.24 0.36
N LYS A 507 4.15 23.41 0.92
CA LYS A 507 4.49 24.60 1.73
C LYS A 507 5.46 25.53 1.01
N ASP A 508 5.28 26.83 1.24
CA ASP A 508 6.30 27.82 0.93
C ASP A 508 7.47 27.72 1.92
N VAL A 509 8.68 27.77 1.38
CA VAL A 509 9.95 27.65 2.11
C VAL A 509 10.97 28.66 1.59
N THR A 510 11.97 28.96 2.42
CA THR A 510 13.18 29.69 2.01
C THR A 510 14.36 28.72 1.96
N LEU A 511 15.05 28.68 0.82
CA LEU A 511 16.27 27.91 0.62
C LEU A 511 17.48 28.79 0.91
N TYR A 512 18.25 28.50 1.95
CA TYR A 512 19.53 29.16 2.19
C TYR A 512 20.67 28.33 1.60
N ILE A 513 21.37 28.90 0.63
CA ILE A 513 22.37 28.23 -0.20
C ILE A 513 23.74 28.86 0.07
N ASP A 514 24.71 28.05 0.46
CA ASP A 514 26.09 28.51 0.66
C ASP A 514 26.75 28.82 -0.70
N PRO A 515 27.24 30.06 -0.95
CA PRO A 515 27.95 30.41 -2.17
C PRO A 515 29.16 29.52 -2.50
N THR A 516 29.79 28.95 -1.48
CA THR A 516 30.99 28.12 -1.59
C THR A 516 30.67 26.63 -1.73
N ASP A 517 29.45 26.20 -1.41
CA ASP A 517 29.01 24.79 -1.43
C ASP A 517 27.60 24.60 -2.01
N GLN A 518 27.34 25.22 -3.16
CA GLN A 518 26.00 25.27 -3.76
C GLN A 518 25.46 23.90 -4.25
N TYR A 519 26.33 22.93 -4.55
CA TYR A 519 25.93 21.67 -5.17
C TYR A 519 26.62 20.44 -4.56
N GLY A 520 25.84 19.39 -4.37
CA GLY A 520 26.34 18.10 -3.90
C GLY A 520 27.05 17.29 -4.99
N ILE A 521 27.65 16.17 -4.60
CA ILE A 521 28.36 15.27 -5.53
C ILE A 521 27.46 14.69 -6.62
N TYR A 522 26.15 14.59 -6.33
CA TYR A 522 25.11 14.17 -7.27
C TYR A 522 24.46 15.34 -8.01
N ARG A 523 25.11 16.51 -8.04
CA ARG A 523 24.71 17.69 -8.84
C ARG A 523 23.35 18.29 -8.46
N ARG A 524 22.80 17.93 -7.30
CA ARG A 524 21.63 18.56 -6.66
C ARG A 524 22.06 19.83 -5.94
N ILE A 525 21.17 20.83 -5.89
CA ILE A 525 21.39 22.04 -5.07
C ILE A 525 21.45 21.62 -3.60
N LEU A 526 22.38 22.17 -2.83
CA LEU A 526 22.45 22.00 -1.38
C LEU A 526 21.88 23.24 -0.70
N ALA A 527 20.87 23.07 0.15
CA ALA A 527 20.27 24.18 0.89
C ALA A 527 19.89 23.78 2.31
N VAL A 528 20.00 24.75 3.23
CA VAL A 528 19.33 24.69 4.52
C VAL A 528 17.93 25.29 4.35
N VAL A 529 16.90 24.46 4.55
CA VAL A 529 15.52 24.81 4.24
C VAL A 529 14.82 25.36 5.48
N TYR A 530 14.23 26.55 5.35
CA TYR A 530 13.40 27.17 6.38
C TYR A 530 11.93 27.19 5.97
N SER A 531 11.05 26.76 6.86
CA SER A 531 9.62 27.07 6.75
C SER A 531 9.30 28.15 7.77
N LYS A 532 8.91 29.34 7.30
CA LYS A 532 8.80 30.55 8.12
C LYS A 532 10.16 30.85 8.82
N THR A 533 10.24 30.69 10.13
CA THR A 533 11.45 30.94 10.93
C THR A 533 12.13 29.66 11.41
N GLU A 534 11.61 28.49 11.04
CA GLU A 534 12.09 27.21 11.55
C GLU A 534 13.05 26.53 10.57
N ASN A 535 14.25 26.15 11.05
CA ASN A 535 15.21 25.35 10.30
C ASN A 535 14.74 23.90 10.21
N ILE A 536 14.26 23.49 9.04
CA ILE A 536 13.69 22.16 8.83
C ILE A 536 14.77 21.09 8.77
N CYS A 537 15.99 21.42 8.31
CA CYS A 537 17.11 20.48 8.27
C CYS A 537 17.56 20.07 9.67
N GLU A 538 17.75 21.04 10.59
CA GLU A 538 18.06 20.74 12.00
C GLU A 538 16.91 19.97 12.66
N LYS A 539 15.66 20.37 12.38
CA LYS A 539 14.48 19.70 12.91
C LYS A 539 14.35 18.27 12.42
N ALA A 540 14.74 17.97 11.19
CA ALA A 540 14.76 16.62 10.63
C ALA A 540 15.71 15.73 11.45
N VAL A 541 16.92 16.22 11.73
CA VAL A 541 17.88 15.53 12.62
C VAL A 541 17.28 15.35 14.01
N ARG A 542 16.68 16.40 14.60
CA ARG A 542 16.03 16.33 15.92
C ARG A 542 14.92 15.28 15.96
N ASN A 543 14.24 15.01 14.85
CA ASN A 543 13.20 14.00 14.74
C ASN A 543 13.72 12.63 14.31
N GLY A 544 15.03 12.46 14.14
CA GLY A 544 15.65 11.20 13.74
C GLY A 544 15.39 10.82 12.27
N VAL A 545 14.97 11.76 11.43
CA VAL A 545 14.73 11.54 9.98
C VAL A 545 16.02 11.13 9.25
N GLY A 546 17.15 11.56 9.77
CA GLY A 546 18.46 11.16 9.28
C GLY A 546 19.54 11.52 10.28
N GLU A 547 20.76 11.12 9.95
CA GLU A 547 21.94 11.32 10.79
C GLU A 547 22.72 12.55 10.32
N VAL A 548 23.51 13.16 11.20
CA VAL A 548 24.33 14.32 10.83
C VAL A 548 25.30 13.96 9.72
N PHE A 549 25.43 14.84 8.73
CA PHE A 549 26.22 14.58 7.53
C PHE A 549 26.94 15.84 7.05
N PHE A 550 28.11 16.11 7.64
CA PHE A 550 28.94 17.27 7.34
C PHE A 550 30.00 16.94 6.29
N TYR A 551 29.59 16.76 5.04
CA TYR A 551 30.53 16.44 3.96
C TYR A 551 31.58 17.54 3.72
N ARG A 552 31.13 18.80 3.73
CA ARG A 552 31.96 20.02 3.65
C ARG A 552 31.42 21.05 4.63
N SER A 553 32.21 22.10 4.89
CA SER A 553 31.73 23.26 5.63
C SER A 553 30.59 23.91 4.85
N ASN A 554 29.51 24.26 5.55
CA ASN A 554 28.38 24.97 4.98
C ASN A 554 27.99 26.12 5.91
N LYS A 555 27.97 27.34 5.39
CA LYS A 555 27.69 28.60 6.09
C LYS A 555 26.39 28.59 6.91
N TYR A 556 25.39 27.84 6.46
CA TYR A 556 24.05 27.81 7.07
C TYR A 556 23.81 26.58 7.96
N VAL A 557 24.77 25.65 8.01
CA VAL A 557 24.70 24.48 8.90
C VAL A 557 25.44 24.81 10.19
N ASP A 558 24.68 25.09 11.24
CA ASP A 558 25.22 25.18 12.60
C ASP A 558 25.54 23.77 13.11
N VAL A 559 26.83 23.41 13.06
CA VAL A 559 27.32 22.07 13.41
C VAL A 559 26.96 21.69 14.84
N ASP A 560 27.03 22.64 15.78
CA ASP A 560 26.77 22.35 17.19
C ASP A 560 25.27 22.13 17.42
N ALA A 561 24.41 22.94 16.79
CA ALA A 561 22.96 22.78 16.85
C ALA A 561 22.49 21.44 16.25
N PHE A 562 23.07 21.03 15.11
CA PHE A 562 22.74 19.75 14.48
C PHE A 562 23.20 18.56 15.32
N LYS A 563 24.39 18.63 15.93
CA LYS A 563 24.87 17.59 16.86
C LYS A 563 23.97 17.49 18.09
N GLN A 564 23.59 18.62 18.67
CA GLN A 564 22.66 18.64 19.80
C GLN A 564 21.30 18.03 19.42
N ALA A 565 20.78 18.37 18.25
CA ALA A 565 19.55 17.78 17.70
C ALA A 565 19.67 16.25 17.55
N GLU A 566 20.82 15.73 17.11
CA GLU A 566 21.04 14.30 16.97
C GLU A 566 21.08 13.59 18.34
N GLU A 567 21.74 14.18 19.33
CA GLU A 567 21.77 13.65 20.70
C GLU A 567 20.36 13.58 21.32
N GLU A 568 19.52 14.59 21.06
CA GLU A 568 18.11 14.55 21.44
C GLU A 568 17.36 13.42 20.72
N ALA A 569 17.61 13.20 19.43
CA ALA A 569 16.96 12.13 18.66
C ALA A 569 17.37 10.74 19.17
N LYS A 570 18.64 10.54 19.50
CA LYS A 570 19.19 9.32 20.12
C LYS A 570 18.54 9.05 21.48
N ALA A 571 18.54 10.06 22.37
CA ALA A 571 17.96 9.93 23.71
C ALA A 571 16.47 9.55 23.67
N ASN A 572 15.74 10.03 22.66
CA ASN A 572 14.32 9.76 22.48
C ASN A 572 14.02 8.58 21.53
N LYS A 573 15.04 7.83 21.09
CA LYS A 573 14.90 6.65 20.19
C LYS A 573 14.03 6.94 18.95
N ARG A 574 14.25 8.09 18.31
CA ARG A 574 13.44 8.56 17.18
C ARG A 574 13.90 7.97 15.84
N ILE A 575 12.95 7.53 15.02
CA ILE A 575 13.12 7.01 13.64
C ILE A 575 14.44 6.24 13.44
N VAL A 576 15.52 6.83 12.87
CA VAL A 576 16.79 6.10 12.59
C VAL A 576 17.55 5.65 13.83
N TRP A 577 17.17 6.16 15.00
CA TRP A 577 17.67 5.76 16.32
C TRP A 577 16.70 4.86 17.07
N ASN A 578 15.54 4.54 16.49
CA ASN A 578 14.58 3.60 17.07
C ASN A 578 15.11 2.16 16.95
N PRO A 579 14.90 1.29 17.95
CA PRO A 579 15.22 -0.13 17.83
C PRO A 579 14.65 -0.82 16.57
N LYS A 580 13.47 -0.41 16.08
CA LYS A 580 12.87 -0.90 14.82
C LYS A 580 13.63 -0.50 13.56
N ALA A 581 14.51 0.49 13.63
CA ALA A 581 15.30 0.93 12.49
C ALA A 581 16.44 -0.03 12.17
N TYR A 582 16.88 -0.85 13.13
CA TYR A 582 18.01 -1.74 12.93
C TYR A 582 17.54 -3.09 12.37
N ILE A 583 18.30 -3.64 11.42
CA ILE A 583 18.07 -5.01 10.96
C ILE A 583 18.40 -5.95 12.11
N CYS A 584 17.48 -6.85 12.43
CA CYS A 584 17.71 -7.85 13.46
C CYS A 584 18.81 -8.82 13.00
N PRO A 585 19.93 -8.94 13.73
CA PRO A 585 20.96 -9.91 13.38
C PRO A 585 20.53 -11.34 13.68
N ALA A 586 19.54 -11.53 14.57
CA ALA A 586 19.01 -12.84 14.90
C ALA A 586 18.05 -13.38 13.82
N THR A 587 18.07 -14.70 13.63
CA THR A 587 17.12 -15.44 12.78
C THR A 587 15.98 -16.09 13.58
N GLY A 588 16.06 -16.02 14.91
CA GLY A 588 15.04 -16.49 15.83
C GLY A 588 15.45 -16.22 17.28
N ALA A 589 14.62 -16.63 18.22
CA ALA A 589 14.94 -16.59 19.64
C ALA A 589 14.53 -17.91 20.32
N TRP A 590 14.94 -18.07 21.56
CA TRP A 590 14.41 -19.05 22.51
C TRP A 590 14.66 -18.51 23.92
N PHE A 591 14.03 -19.11 24.93
CA PHE A 591 14.33 -18.78 26.32
C PHE A 591 14.37 -20.00 27.21
N SER A 592 15.21 -19.90 28.25
CA SER A 592 15.23 -20.80 29.39
C SER A 592 14.53 -20.17 30.58
N TYR A 593 14.06 -20.99 31.52
CA TYR A 593 13.49 -20.52 32.77
C TYR A 593 13.81 -21.47 33.93
N TYR A 594 14.02 -20.92 35.12
CA TYR A 594 14.37 -21.70 36.30
C TYR A 594 13.92 -21.01 37.60
N SER A 595 13.30 -21.78 38.50
CA SER A 595 13.01 -21.36 39.88
C SER A 595 14.00 -21.98 40.90
N GLY A 596 15.10 -22.56 40.39
CA GLY A 596 16.04 -23.39 41.14
C GLY A 596 16.83 -24.31 40.21
N ALA A 597 16.95 -25.59 40.54
CA ALA A 597 17.85 -26.51 39.85
C ALA A 597 17.34 -27.11 38.51
N ARG A 598 16.09 -26.87 38.07
CA ARG A 598 15.61 -27.20 36.70
C ARG A 598 14.38 -26.34 36.30
N GLU A 599 13.93 -26.49 35.05
CA GLU A 599 12.79 -25.81 34.39
C GLU A 599 11.42 -26.15 35.02
N SER A 600 11.26 -26.01 36.34
CA SER A 600 9.96 -26.05 37.01
C SER A 600 9.62 -24.66 37.55
N VAL A 601 8.34 -24.29 37.44
CA VAL A 601 7.84 -22.99 37.90
C VAL A 601 6.79 -23.25 38.96
N ARG A 602 6.97 -22.65 40.14
CA ARG A 602 6.09 -22.86 41.30
C ARG A 602 5.39 -21.57 41.70
N VAL A 603 4.17 -21.72 42.18
CA VAL A 603 3.42 -20.64 42.82
C VAL A 603 4.25 -20.07 43.98
N GLY A 604 4.43 -18.76 43.98
CA GLY A 604 5.12 -18.03 45.05
C GLY A 604 6.65 -18.06 44.98
N THR A 605 7.25 -18.80 44.05
CA THR A 605 8.72 -18.84 43.89
C THR A 605 9.18 -17.90 42.77
N PRO A 606 10.14 -17.00 43.02
CA PRO A 606 10.76 -16.20 41.96
C PRO A 606 11.39 -17.10 40.90
N THR A 607 10.93 -16.96 39.67
CA THR A 607 11.44 -17.71 38.51
C THR A 607 12.21 -16.76 37.61
N THR A 608 13.44 -17.14 37.28
CA THR A 608 14.28 -16.39 36.35
C THR A 608 14.01 -16.87 34.94
N PHE A 609 13.83 -15.93 34.02
CA PHE A 609 13.68 -16.14 32.59
C PHE A 609 14.87 -15.50 31.89
N GLU A 610 15.52 -16.26 31.01
CA GLU A 610 16.71 -15.83 30.28
C GLU A 610 16.53 -16.06 28.78
N GLY A 611 16.62 -14.97 28.02
CA GLY A 611 16.43 -14.96 26.58
C GLY A 611 17.74 -15.21 25.84
N HIS A 612 17.61 -15.89 24.70
CA HIS A 612 18.73 -16.24 23.83
C HIS A 612 18.36 -16.00 22.36
N ALA A 613 19.28 -15.40 21.62
CA ALA A 613 19.19 -15.18 20.20
C ALA A 613 19.64 -16.43 19.42
N LYS A 614 19.08 -16.64 18.23
CA LYS A 614 19.55 -17.64 17.27
C LYS A 614 20.20 -16.93 16.10
N GLY A 615 21.33 -17.45 15.63
CA GLY A 615 22.03 -16.94 14.45
C GLY A 615 22.97 -15.75 14.69
N CYS A 616 23.01 -15.19 15.90
CA CYS A 616 23.96 -14.17 16.33
C CYS A 616 24.26 -14.32 17.84
N ASP A 617 25.22 -13.55 18.35
CA ASP A 617 25.50 -13.53 19.79
C ASP A 617 24.43 -12.72 20.56
N ASP A 618 24.11 -13.15 21.78
CA ASP A 618 23.12 -12.45 22.65
C ASP A 618 23.48 -10.98 22.91
N SER A 619 24.78 -10.66 22.93
CA SER A 619 25.29 -9.29 23.12
C SER A 619 25.01 -8.35 21.95
N GLU A 620 24.68 -8.89 20.78
CA GLU A 620 24.29 -8.09 19.61
C GLU A 620 22.85 -7.58 19.71
N ILE A 621 22.02 -8.19 20.57
CA ILE A 621 20.64 -7.80 20.80
C ILE A 621 20.59 -6.74 21.90
N THR A 622 20.17 -5.54 21.51
CA THR A 622 20.09 -4.37 22.40
C THR A 622 18.72 -4.14 23.04
N ASP A 623 17.70 -4.89 22.60
CA ASP A 623 16.31 -4.75 23.04
C ASP A 623 15.70 -6.14 23.32
N TRP A 624 15.35 -6.36 24.59
CA TRP A 624 14.74 -7.59 25.11
C TRP A 624 13.49 -7.20 25.90
N GLU A 625 12.32 -7.64 25.45
CA GLU A 625 11.02 -7.34 26.05
C GLU A 625 10.27 -8.64 26.37
N TRP A 626 9.78 -8.76 27.60
CA TRP A 626 9.01 -9.90 28.08
C TRP A 626 7.57 -9.49 28.37
N THR A 627 6.63 -10.33 27.96
CA THR A 627 5.21 -10.19 28.33
C THR A 627 4.75 -11.45 29.05
N PHE A 628 4.26 -11.27 30.27
CA PHE A 628 3.62 -12.30 31.09
C PHE A 628 2.10 -12.03 31.10
N PRO A 629 1.24 -13.06 31.14
CA PRO A 629 -0.21 -12.86 31.17
C PRO A 629 -0.61 -12.00 32.38
N HIS A 630 -1.47 -11.01 32.13
CA HIS A 630 -2.01 -10.09 33.15
C HIS A 630 -1.00 -9.17 33.84
N ASP A 631 0.25 -9.13 33.38
CA ASP A 631 1.35 -8.40 34.01
C ASP A 631 1.89 -7.27 33.11
N ALA A 632 2.59 -6.31 33.73
CA ALA A 632 3.30 -5.28 32.98
C ALA A 632 4.53 -5.87 32.27
N LYS A 633 4.88 -5.30 31.11
CA LYS A 633 6.07 -5.68 30.35
C LYS A 633 7.34 -5.54 31.19
N LYS A 634 8.27 -6.48 31.03
CA LYS A 634 9.61 -6.42 31.64
C LYS A 634 10.67 -6.27 30.55
N THR A 635 11.79 -5.65 30.88
CA THR A 635 12.89 -5.42 29.93
C THR A 635 14.21 -5.99 30.46
N GLY A 636 15.08 -6.43 29.55
CA GLY A 636 16.37 -7.04 29.85
C GLY A 636 16.45 -8.50 29.40
N ARG A 637 17.66 -8.98 29.08
CA ARG A 637 17.89 -10.37 28.64
C ARG A 637 17.49 -11.39 29.71
N VAL A 638 17.75 -11.05 30.98
CA VAL A 638 17.39 -11.85 32.15
C VAL A 638 16.39 -11.07 32.99
N VAL A 639 15.23 -11.68 33.29
CA VAL A 639 14.20 -11.09 34.15
C VAL A 639 13.71 -12.11 35.17
N THR A 640 13.17 -11.63 36.30
CA THR A 640 12.54 -12.50 37.30
C THR A 640 11.05 -12.21 37.37
N HIS A 641 10.21 -13.25 37.44
CA HIS A 641 8.77 -13.15 37.63
C HIS A 641 8.27 -14.23 38.60
N THR A 642 7.23 -13.90 39.39
CA THR A 642 6.66 -14.78 40.41
C THR A 642 5.18 -14.95 40.13
N PHE A 643 4.75 -16.18 39.88
CA PHE A 643 3.34 -16.51 39.65
C PHE A 643 2.61 -16.69 40.97
N THR A 644 1.40 -16.13 41.08
CA THR A 644 0.58 -16.22 42.30
C THR A 644 -0.43 -17.36 42.27
N GLU A 645 -0.68 -17.93 41.10
CA GLU A 645 -1.63 -19.03 40.90
C GLU A 645 -1.01 -20.11 40.02
N ALA A 646 -1.49 -21.35 40.18
CA ALA A 646 -1.09 -22.46 39.34
C ALA A 646 -1.93 -22.46 38.07
N GLY A 647 -1.34 -22.89 36.95
CA GLY A 647 -1.97 -22.85 35.65
C GLY A 647 -0.97 -22.89 34.51
N SER A 648 -1.47 -22.80 33.28
CA SER A 648 -0.63 -22.69 32.08
C SER A 648 -0.59 -21.23 31.62
N TYR A 649 0.61 -20.69 31.47
CA TYR A 649 0.85 -19.28 31.11
C TYR A 649 1.65 -19.23 29.81
N GLU A 650 1.11 -18.57 28.79
CA GLU A 650 1.84 -18.27 27.57
C GLU A 650 2.72 -17.03 27.79
N ILE A 651 4.04 -17.21 27.68
CA ILE A 651 5.03 -16.16 27.93
C ILE A 651 5.65 -15.77 26.60
N HIS A 652 5.69 -14.47 26.31
CA HIS A 652 6.29 -13.93 25.10
C HIS A 652 7.65 -13.29 25.38
N LEU A 653 8.63 -13.61 24.55
CA LEU A 653 9.92 -12.95 24.43
C LEU A 653 9.99 -12.25 23.07
N LYS A 654 10.04 -10.93 23.10
CA LYS A 654 10.21 -10.06 21.94
C LYS A 654 11.64 -9.51 21.92
N ILE A 655 12.32 -9.68 20.80
CA ILE A 655 13.63 -9.07 20.54
C ILE A 655 13.58 -8.24 19.26
N CYS A 656 14.59 -7.39 19.07
CA CYS A 656 14.69 -6.53 17.88
C CYS A 656 13.40 -5.72 17.64
N ALA A 657 12.89 -5.10 18.71
CA ALA A 657 11.65 -4.32 18.68
C ALA A 657 10.41 -5.11 18.21
N GLY A 658 10.39 -6.42 18.50
CA GLY A 658 9.28 -7.32 18.17
C GLY A 658 9.32 -7.91 16.77
N ALA A 659 10.44 -7.75 16.03
CA ALA A 659 10.62 -8.45 14.75
C ALA A 659 10.64 -9.98 14.93
N ILE A 660 11.10 -10.44 16.10
CA ILE A 660 10.99 -11.83 16.55
C ILE A 660 10.14 -11.82 17.82
N ASP A 661 9.09 -12.64 17.82
CA ASP A 661 8.17 -12.88 18.94
C ASP A 661 8.12 -14.38 19.21
N GLU A 662 8.98 -14.84 20.11
CA GLU A 662 9.02 -16.22 20.55
C GLU A 662 8.08 -16.39 21.74
N HIS A 663 7.29 -17.46 21.77
CA HIS A 663 6.39 -17.74 22.88
C HIS A 663 6.43 -19.22 23.26
N ARG A 664 6.29 -19.48 24.56
CA ARG A 664 6.20 -20.85 25.11
C ARG A 664 5.19 -20.86 26.25
N THR A 665 4.35 -21.89 26.27
CA THR A 665 3.48 -22.18 27.41
C THR A 665 4.30 -22.78 28.53
N VAL A 666 4.24 -22.14 29.70
CA VAL A 666 4.89 -22.59 30.93
C VAL A 666 3.83 -23.00 31.94
N THR A 667 3.93 -24.24 32.42
CA THR A 667 3.03 -24.76 33.46
C THR A 667 3.58 -24.40 34.83
N VAL A 668 2.77 -23.69 35.61
CA VAL A 668 3.05 -23.32 36.99
C VAL A 668 2.28 -24.29 37.90
N SER A 669 3.01 -25.04 38.72
CA SER A 669 2.42 -25.97 39.68
C SER A 669 2.30 -25.35 41.07
N ARG A 670 1.34 -25.83 41.85
CA ARG A 670 1.34 -25.59 43.29
C ARG A 670 2.51 -26.38 43.88
N ALA A 671 3.21 -25.80 44.85
CA ALA A 671 4.06 -26.60 45.71
C ALA A 671 3.14 -27.54 46.52
N TYR A 672 2.92 -28.76 46.05
CA TYR A 672 2.34 -29.79 46.90
C TYR A 672 3.33 -30.09 48.02
N GLY A 673 2.82 -30.26 49.24
CA GLY A 673 3.63 -30.67 50.38
C GLY A 673 4.42 -31.92 50.01
N TYR A 674 5.66 -32.01 50.49
CA TYR A 674 6.54 -33.15 50.27
C TYR A 674 5.78 -34.49 50.42
N ARG A 675 5.80 -35.34 49.38
CA ARG A 675 5.16 -36.67 49.40
C ARG A 675 6.19 -37.70 49.85
N GLU A 676 5.91 -38.48 50.88
CA GLU A 676 6.78 -39.60 51.25
C GLU A 676 6.79 -40.65 50.13
N SER A 677 7.88 -41.40 49.98
CA SER A 677 7.95 -42.50 49.03
C SER A 677 6.78 -43.47 49.22
N PRO A 678 6.09 -43.89 48.14
CA PRO A 678 4.92 -44.77 48.25
C PRO A 678 5.29 -46.18 48.73
N CYS A 679 6.56 -46.58 48.60
CA CYS A 679 7.07 -47.84 49.11
C CYS A 679 8.61 -47.83 49.22
N GLY A 680 9.14 -48.39 50.31
CA GLY A 680 10.59 -48.46 50.51
C GLY A 680 11.22 -47.07 50.42
N ASN A 681 12.27 -46.94 49.59
CA ASN A 681 12.91 -45.66 49.28
C ASN A 681 12.79 -45.30 47.78
N TYR A 682 11.84 -45.90 47.06
CA TYR A 682 11.67 -45.66 45.63
C TYR A 682 11.32 -44.19 45.36
N GLY A 683 11.98 -43.59 44.38
CA GLY A 683 11.86 -42.17 44.06
C GLY A 683 12.56 -41.21 45.03
N ASN A 684 13.09 -41.65 46.18
CA ASN A 684 13.95 -40.84 47.06
C ASN A 684 15.41 -41.15 46.74
N VAL A 685 15.98 -40.42 45.77
CA VAL A 685 17.33 -40.66 45.26
C VAL A 685 18.35 -39.67 45.83
N ASN A 686 17.93 -38.72 46.66
CA ASN A 686 18.83 -37.80 47.38
C ASN A 686 19.12 -38.23 48.82
N ASN A 687 18.53 -39.33 49.29
CA ASN A 687 18.64 -39.84 50.66
C ASN A 687 18.06 -38.89 51.71
N ASP A 688 16.95 -38.25 51.38
CA ASP A 688 16.18 -37.46 52.34
C ASP A 688 15.75 -38.32 53.54
N GLN A 689 15.98 -37.81 54.76
CA GLN A 689 15.74 -38.54 56.00
C GLN A 689 14.25 -38.77 56.31
N ASN A 690 13.38 -37.91 55.79
CA ASN A 690 11.94 -38.05 55.92
C ASN A 690 11.35 -38.88 54.76
N ASN A 691 12.21 -39.40 53.90
CA ASN A 691 11.87 -40.23 52.76
C ASN A 691 10.96 -39.54 51.73
N TYR A 692 11.12 -38.23 51.57
CA TYR A 692 10.33 -37.48 50.61
C TYR A 692 10.81 -37.69 49.18
N VAL A 693 9.83 -37.82 48.29
CA VAL A 693 9.99 -37.78 46.83
C VAL A 693 9.65 -36.39 46.35
N THR A 694 10.60 -35.77 45.67
CA THR A 694 10.55 -34.39 45.22
C THR A 694 10.90 -34.26 43.75
N ASP A 695 10.75 -33.06 43.20
CA ASP A 695 11.29 -32.75 41.88
C ASP A 695 12.83 -32.76 41.85
N GLU A 696 13.50 -32.58 42.99
CA GLU A 696 14.95 -32.74 43.09
C GLU A 696 15.37 -34.19 42.85
N ASP A 697 14.57 -35.15 43.31
CA ASP A 697 14.81 -36.57 43.05
C ASP A 697 14.66 -36.90 41.57
N ALA A 698 13.55 -36.48 40.94
CA ALA A 698 13.36 -36.63 39.49
C ALA A 698 14.52 -35.98 38.71
N LYS A 699 14.99 -34.81 39.17
CA LYS A 699 16.13 -34.12 38.57
C LYS A 699 17.41 -34.94 38.69
N LEU A 700 17.70 -35.54 39.84
CA LEU A 700 18.91 -36.33 40.03
C LEU A 700 18.90 -37.58 39.14
N VAL A 701 17.75 -38.23 38.96
CA VAL A 701 17.61 -39.36 38.01
C VAL A 701 17.91 -38.91 36.58
N MET A 702 17.34 -37.79 36.12
CA MET A 702 17.64 -37.23 34.80
C MET A 702 19.11 -36.81 34.64
N ASP A 703 19.71 -36.15 35.64
CA ASP A 703 21.13 -35.75 35.59
C ASP A 703 22.01 -37.01 35.49
N TYR A 704 21.67 -38.09 36.20
CA TYR A 704 22.35 -39.37 36.09
C TYR A 704 22.21 -39.98 34.69
N VAL A 705 21.02 -39.96 34.09
CA VAL A 705 20.78 -40.49 32.73
C VAL A 705 21.54 -39.70 31.66
N GLU A 706 21.58 -38.37 31.78
CA GLU A 706 22.18 -37.49 30.76
C GLU A 706 23.70 -37.34 30.92
N LEU A 707 24.19 -37.31 32.15
CA LEU A 707 25.56 -36.92 32.48
C LEU A 707 26.35 -37.99 33.26
N GLY A 708 25.69 -39.09 33.65
CA GLY A 708 26.32 -40.19 34.39
C GLY A 708 26.51 -39.93 35.89
N TRP A 709 27.02 -40.94 36.59
CA TRP A 709 27.17 -40.94 38.06
C TRP A 709 28.00 -39.78 38.62
N ASP A 710 29.06 -39.36 37.92
CA ASP A 710 29.95 -38.29 38.38
C ASP A 710 29.23 -36.94 38.58
N ALA A 711 28.13 -36.70 37.85
CA ALA A 711 27.34 -35.47 37.94
C ALA A 711 26.42 -35.42 39.18
N VAL A 712 26.14 -36.58 39.80
CA VAL A 712 25.15 -36.71 40.88
C VAL A 712 25.72 -37.20 42.20
N LYS A 713 26.87 -37.90 42.21
CA LYS A 713 27.44 -38.56 43.41
C LYS A 713 27.60 -37.69 44.66
N ASN A 714 27.80 -36.37 44.49
CA ASN A 714 27.96 -35.43 45.61
C ASN A 714 26.63 -34.79 46.07
N LYS A 715 25.52 -35.08 45.37
CA LYS A 715 24.19 -34.52 45.61
C LYS A 715 23.20 -35.55 46.18
N VAL A 716 23.57 -36.84 46.16
CA VAL A 716 22.70 -37.97 46.53
C VAL A 716 22.81 -38.40 47.99
N GLY A 717 23.22 -37.49 48.89
CA GLY A 717 23.24 -37.76 50.33
C GLY A 717 24.07 -38.97 50.78
N GLY A 718 25.14 -39.31 50.04
CA GLY A 718 26.07 -40.40 50.38
C GLY A 718 25.68 -41.78 49.85
N LEU A 719 24.64 -41.89 49.01
CA LEU A 719 24.26 -43.16 48.38
C LEU A 719 25.37 -43.71 47.48
N SER A 720 25.48 -45.04 47.45
CA SER A 720 26.26 -45.73 46.42
C SER A 720 25.55 -45.67 45.07
N GLU A 721 26.28 -45.80 43.95
CA GLU A 721 25.66 -45.79 42.61
C GLU A 721 24.62 -46.91 42.44
N SER A 722 24.88 -48.08 43.02
CA SER A 722 23.93 -49.20 43.02
C SER A 722 22.65 -48.87 43.78
N GLU A 723 22.76 -48.22 44.93
CA GLU A 723 21.60 -47.86 45.75
C GLU A 723 20.80 -46.71 45.13
N PHE A 724 21.49 -45.74 44.51
CA PHE A 724 20.84 -44.72 43.69
C PHE A 724 20.04 -45.35 42.55
N LYS A 725 20.63 -46.30 41.81
CA LYS A 725 19.95 -46.98 40.71
C LYS A 725 18.73 -47.77 41.16
N GLU A 726 18.84 -48.48 42.27
CA GLU A 726 17.74 -49.23 42.87
C GLU A 726 16.57 -48.31 43.25
N ARG A 727 16.85 -47.15 43.85
CA ARG A 727 15.80 -46.18 44.22
C ARG A 727 15.22 -45.43 43.02
N ALA A 728 16.03 -45.26 41.96
CA ALA A 728 15.65 -44.55 40.75
C ALA A 728 14.80 -45.40 39.79
N ASP A 729 15.01 -46.72 39.74
CA ASP A 729 14.25 -47.67 38.91
C ASP A 729 12.83 -47.88 39.45
N VAL A 730 11.96 -46.88 39.22
CA VAL A 730 10.61 -46.83 39.79
C VAL A 730 9.59 -47.59 38.95
N ASP A 731 9.91 -47.91 37.69
CA ASP A 731 9.11 -48.81 36.87
C ASP A 731 9.46 -50.29 37.05
N GLY A 732 10.64 -50.58 37.62
CA GLY A 732 11.09 -51.92 37.97
C GLY A 732 11.62 -52.72 36.78
N ASP A 733 12.00 -52.07 35.69
CA ASP A 733 12.51 -52.71 34.46
C ASP A 733 14.01 -53.07 34.52
N GLY A 734 14.69 -52.68 35.59
CA GLY A 734 16.12 -52.93 35.82
C GLY A 734 17.05 -51.88 35.19
N LYS A 735 16.51 -50.79 34.63
CA LYS A 735 17.25 -49.69 34.04
C LYS A 735 16.82 -48.38 34.69
N VAL A 736 17.72 -47.41 34.65
CA VAL A 736 17.42 -46.04 35.04
C VAL A 736 17.36 -45.21 33.77
N THR A 737 16.18 -44.71 33.44
CA THR A 737 15.88 -44.03 32.19
C THR A 737 15.17 -42.69 32.44
N ARG A 738 14.85 -41.97 31.35
CA ARG A 738 14.03 -40.76 31.46
C ARG A 738 12.61 -41.04 31.95
N ASN A 739 12.06 -42.23 31.62
CA ASN A 739 10.72 -42.62 32.06
C ASN A 739 10.62 -42.69 33.59
N ASP A 740 11.67 -43.22 34.24
CA ASP A 740 11.73 -43.26 35.71
C ASP A 740 11.64 -41.88 36.33
N ALA A 741 12.40 -40.94 35.79
CA ALA A 741 12.37 -39.56 36.27
C ALA A 741 11.01 -38.89 36.02
N ASP A 742 10.40 -39.13 34.87
CA ASP A 742 9.05 -38.63 34.55
C ASP A 742 8.03 -39.19 35.54
N MET A 743 8.13 -40.48 35.90
CA MET A 743 7.26 -41.11 36.89
C MET A 743 7.48 -40.56 38.30
N ILE A 744 8.72 -40.30 38.71
CA ILE A 744 9.05 -39.63 39.98
C ILE A 744 8.43 -38.22 40.01
N TYR A 745 8.54 -37.48 38.91
CA TYR A 745 7.92 -36.17 38.78
C TYR A 745 6.39 -36.24 38.83
N GLU A 746 5.78 -37.18 38.10
CA GLU A 746 4.34 -37.41 38.10
C GLU A 746 3.85 -37.72 39.51
N TYR A 747 4.54 -38.61 40.22
CA TYR A 747 4.23 -38.93 41.62
C TYR A 747 4.34 -37.69 42.50
N TYR A 748 5.44 -36.95 42.43
CA TYR A 748 5.61 -35.71 43.20
C TYR A 748 4.48 -34.69 42.90
N ALA A 749 4.11 -34.53 41.63
CA ALA A 749 3.09 -33.59 41.17
C ALA A 749 1.66 -33.92 41.62
N GLY A 750 1.41 -35.12 42.13
CA GLY A 750 0.17 -35.42 42.85
C GLY A 750 -1.06 -35.60 41.97
N SER A 751 -2.21 -35.12 42.47
CA SER A 751 -3.54 -35.25 41.84
C SER A 751 -3.62 -34.71 40.42
N ASP A 752 -2.65 -33.88 40.01
CA ASP A 752 -2.60 -33.25 38.71
C ASP A 752 -2.16 -34.23 37.60
N THR A 753 -1.51 -35.35 37.97
CA THR A 753 -1.08 -36.42 37.04
C THR A 753 -1.80 -37.75 37.26
N GLY A 754 -2.47 -37.90 38.41
CA GLY A 754 -3.17 -39.13 38.79
C GLY A 754 -2.26 -40.25 39.27
N ARG A 755 -0.94 -40.02 39.44
CA ARG A 755 0.01 -41.02 39.94
C ARG A 755 0.15 -40.96 41.47
N ASP A 756 -0.34 -42.01 42.13
CA ASP A 756 -0.29 -42.14 43.60
C ASP A 756 0.62 -43.29 44.10
N THR A 757 1.28 -44.03 43.19
CA THR A 757 2.25 -45.07 43.52
C THR A 757 3.23 -45.31 42.36
N PHE A 758 4.32 -46.03 42.60
CA PHE A 758 5.26 -46.50 41.57
C PHE A 758 4.98 -47.96 41.19
N PRO A 759 5.13 -48.37 39.92
CA PRO A 759 5.01 -49.77 39.49
C PRO A 759 5.94 -50.75 40.21
N ALA A 760 7.13 -50.30 40.62
CA ALA A 760 8.03 -51.12 41.44
C ALA A 760 7.47 -51.43 42.86
N CYS A 761 6.41 -50.75 43.30
CA CYS A 761 5.83 -50.96 44.62
C CYS A 761 5.01 -52.26 44.75
N PRO A 762 5.14 -53.00 45.87
CA PRO A 762 4.31 -54.17 46.14
C PRO A 762 2.81 -53.84 46.13
N GLY A 763 2.05 -54.54 45.30
CA GLY A 763 0.60 -54.33 45.18
C GLY A 763 0.20 -53.12 44.34
N ALA A 764 1.15 -52.45 43.66
CA ALA A 764 0.81 -51.53 42.58
C ALA A 764 -0.05 -52.27 41.54
N PRO A 765 -1.15 -51.68 41.05
CA PRO A 765 -1.80 -52.20 39.85
C PRO A 765 -0.72 -52.27 38.76
N PRO A 766 -0.61 -53.37 37.99
CA PRO A 766 0.37 -53.41 36.91
C PRO A 766 0.17 -52.21 36.02
N GLY A 767 1.29 -51.61 35.64
CA GLY A 767 1.32 -50.41 34.84
C GLY A 767 0.39 -50.58 33.64
N VAL A 768 -0.41 -49.54 33.38
CA VAL A 768 -1.01 -49.42 32.06
C VAL A 768 0.15 -49.15 31.12
N ASP A 769 0.59 -50.16 30.38
CA ASP A 769 1.85 -50.15 29.61
C ASP A 769 1.98 -48.88 28.77
N HIS A 770 0.87 -48.46 28.15
CA HIS A 770 0.76 -47.22 27.40
C HIS A 770 -0.65 -46.64 27.52
N VAL A 771 -0.77 -45.36 27.90
CA VAL A 771 -1.98 -44.55 27.69
C VAL A 771 -1.70 -43.58 26.54
N LYS A 772 -2.51 -43.63 25.49
CA LYS A 772 -2.37 -42.75 24.32
C LYS A 772 -3.69 -42.05 24.06
N ILE A 773 -3.63 -40.73 23.90
CA ILE A 773 -4.75 -39.94 23.36
C ILE A 773 -4.53 -39.83 21.85
N VAL A 774 -5.50 -40.31 21.09
CA VAL A 774 -5.54 -40.19 19.63
C VAL A 774 -6.50 -39.07 19.28
N GLY A 775 -5.97 -38.02 18.65
CA GLY A 775 -6.72 -36.86 18.19
C GLY A 775 -5.89 -36.04 17.20
N PRO A 776 -6.51 -35.06 16.53
CA PRO A 776 -5.80 -34.13 15.66
C PRO A 776 -4.77 -33.31 16.45
N THR A 777 -3.57 -33.14 15.89
CA THR A 777 -2.46 -32.38 16.51
C THR A 777 -2.66 -30.86 16.47
N THR A 778 -3.63 -30.39 15.69
CA THR A 778 -3.98 -28.98 15.51
C THR A 778 -5.49 -28.86 15.28
N VAL A 779 -6.13 -27.89 15.95
CA VAL A 779 -7.58 -27.67 15.89
C VAL A 779 -7.92 -26.18 15.83
N SER A 780 -8.98 -25.84 15.09
CA SER A 780 -9.42 -24.46 14.95
C SER A 780 -10.34 -24.03 16.10
N VAL A 781 -10.31 -22.74 16.44
CA VAL A 781 -11.18 -22.19 17.50
C VAL A 781 -12.66 -22.38 17.14
N GLY A 782 -13.42 -23.02 18.03
CA GLY A 782 -14.84 -23.32 17.84
C GLY A 782 -15.14 -24.68 17.19
N GLU A 783 -14.11 -25.44 16.81
CA GLU A 783 -14.25 -26.79 16.27
C GLU A 783 -14.44 -27.83 17.39
N THR A 784 -15.49 -28.65 17.30
CA THR A 784 -15.69 -29.79 18.21
C THR A 784 -14.83 -30.96 17.72
N VAL A 785 -13.93 -31.44 18.57
CA VAL A 785 -13.10 -32.62 18.27
C VAL A 785 -13.36 -33.78 19.21
N THR A 786 -13.19 -34.98 18.67
CA THR A 786 -13.27 -36.23 19.41
C THR A 786 -11.86 -36.70 19.74
N LEU A 787 -11.55 -36.79 21.03
CA LEU A 787 -10.33 -37.40 21.53
C LEU A 787 -10.63 -38.85 21.93
N THR A 788 -9.78 -39.77 21.51
CA THR A 788 -9.93 -41.20 21.83
C THR A 788 -8.79 -41.63 22.76
N GLY A 789 -9.12 -42.02 23.99
CA GLY A 789 -8.19 -42.69 24.88
C GLY A 789 -7.96 -44.14 24.47
N MET A 790 -6.71 -44.55 24.41
CA MET A 790 -6.28 -45.94 24.22
C MET A 790 -5.37 -46.32 25.36
N ALA A 791 -5.55 -47.52 25.90
CA ALA A 791 -4.76 -48.02 27.00
C ALA A 791 -4.60 -49.54 26.88
N HIS A 792 -3.42 -50.04 27.22
CA HIS A 792 -3.11 -51.47 27.26
C HIS A 792 -2.76 -51.87 28.70
N THR A 793 -3.25 -53.02 29.15
CA THR A 793 -2.91 -53.59 30.46
C THR A 793 -2.70 -55.08 30.29
N GLU A 794 -1.74 -55.65 31.01
CA GLU A 794 -1.49 -57.10 30.99
C GLU A 794 -2.62 -57.89 31.69
N ALA A 795 -2.85 -59.13 31.25
CA ALA A 795 -3.83 -60.01 31.89
C ALA A 795 -3.39 -60.39 33.32
N PRO A 796 -4.29 -60.51 34.32
CA PRO A 796 -5.76 -60.55 34.22
C PRO A 796 -6.49 -59.20 34.34
N TYR A 797 -5.78 -58.07 34.25
CA TYR A 797 -6.34 -56.76 34.55
C TYR A 797 -7.18 -56.21 33.40
N LYS A 798 -8.14 -55.32 33.73
CA LYS A 798 -9.05 -54.68 32.76
C LYS A 798 -9.24 -53.21 33.13
N ILE A 799 -9.26 -52.35 32.12
CA ILE A 799 -9.59 -50.94 32.27
C ILE A 799 -11.09 -50.82 32.56
N VAL A 800 -11.45 -50.21 33.70
CA VAL A 800 -12.84 -50.11 34.17
C VAL A 800 -13.44 -48.71 34.07
N SER A 801 -12.60 -47.68 33.94
CA SER A 801 -13.03 -46.28 33.82
C SER A 801 -11.96 -45.44 33.11
N TRP A 802 -12.39 -44.34 32.50
CA TRP A 802 -11.56 -43.31 31.88
C TRP A 802 -11.90 -41.97 32.53
N THR A 803 -10.93 -41.07 32.69
CA THR A 803 -11.14 -39.71 33.23
C THR A 803 -10.60 -38.70 32.24
#